data_AF-A0A7V3L1N8-F1
#
_entry.id   AF-A0A7V3L1N8-F1
#
_cell.length_a   1.000
_cell.length_b   1.000
_cell.length_c   1.000
_cell.angle_alpha   90.00
_cell.angle_beta   90.00
_cell.angle_gamma   90.00
#
_symmetry.space_group_name_H-M   'P 1'
#
loop_
_entity.id
_entity.type
_entity.pdbx_description
1 polymer ?
#
loop_
_entity_poly.entity_id
_entity_poly.type
_entity_poly.pdbx_seq_one_letter_code
_entity_poly.pdbx_strand_id
1 'polypeptide(L)'
;MTARLHVAAMLASLAMLIAASGECASKYRIIDAYYRSDAPYPMDFTEYLKDMSPREWALNLRQWEKPLAGSAHVYLQNVGNNPLAIEDVRFAGISLKRAIAFSDQNVKREADPASVFFSDLTIAERKRFISAGSPIWWRVRPRNVGPGEICEVTVRFRTNTPSGVVKLTLEIRGEKPAEISIPMKPRPRFESISFSRDLASVIAFCSAYSGAPERILLNGEDITSACTIRYDPELKVCPIVARLSSPLKRGSYCCLQAIYPSGSKATELIKVWSDEPAYGIWGGMPGSAGDKETAKRYFDDLAAHNINTQMEQIGSDCIIDFLKTQEGRDYIASLGIRRTINEYLKQNTTNPYLYFLADEPESADFYVEGVPPEYKMGCMTQGMVDKAQTLDEKDSATPSGMNINYTFRPHSTYTYGLIPDILMCDPYYQARLSHAYDRSPWRVPIYANAKCIYALTYLPRLACMPRPLHMVLYAVSGQSGKGLVKFRFPTPEEKRVEVYYALAGGAKQLSFWWYTPAPPGKKGANGCGSNEPAAKALWKEIGLLGAEFGTISPLIADSCPVELKTVANVSSGDYPDSEAPYFWTRTLLSGTDTLLLICVNENYVCDRLGTVYTPIDRVDLRTQMPRWLKPVDVFEVTYEGIKDVAWKMKNALEIHLDKTELTRLIVVTADSGLRQNLQARYNQRYAEKVAKLLGSS
;
A
#
# COMPACT_ATOMS: atom_id res chain seq x y z
N MET A 1 22.67 -70.13 -41.99
CA MET A 1 21.35 -69.54 -41.71
C MET A 1 21.23 -68.92 -40.30
N THR A 2 22.27 -69.00 -39.47
CA THR A 2 22.29 -68.55 -38.05
C THR A 2 22.89 -67.16 -37.83
N ALA A 3 23.59 -66.57 -38.81
CA ALA A 3 24.21 -65.24 -38.66
C ALA A 3 23.26 -64.05 -38.96
N ARG A 4 22.13 -64.28 -39.64
CA ARG A 4 21.16 -63.21 -39.98
C ARG A 4 20.12 -62.94 -38.89
N LEU A 5 19.94 -63.84 -37.93
CA LEU A 5 18.99 -63.64 -36.81
C LEU A 5 19.55 -62.77 -35.68
N HIS A 6 20.87 -62.72 -35.47
CA HIS A 6 21.46 -61.94 -34.38
C HIS A 6 21.56 -60.44 -34.68
N VAL A 7 21.71 -60.06 -35.96
CA VAL A 7 21.77 -58.64 -36.36
C VAL A 7 20.38 -57.98 -36.31
N ALA A 8 19.31 -58.71 -36.60
CA ALA A 8 17.94 -58.20 -36.50
C ALA A 8 17.48 -58.02 -35.03
N ALA A 9 17.90 -58.91 -34.12
CA ALA A 9 17.60 -58.79 -32.69
C ALA A 9 18.38 -57.66 -31.99
N MET A 10 19.60 -57.34 -32.45
CA MET A 10 20.38 -56.22 -31.95
C MET A 10 19.86 -54.86 -32.45
N LEU A 11 19.40 -54.77 -33.71
CA LEU A 11 18.79 -53.54 -34.24
C LEU A 11 17.41 -53.24 -33.64
N ALA A 12 16.61 -54.27 -33.32
CA ALA A 12 15.33 -54.10 -32.61
C ALA A 12 15.53 -53.66 -31.15
N SER A 13 16.60 -54.14 -30.50
CA SER A 13 16.95 -53.73 -29.13
C SER A 13 17.53 -52.30 -29.07
N LEU A 14 18.25 -51.86 -30.11
CA LEU A 14 18.77 -50.48 -30.20
C LEU A 14 17.66 -49.48 -30.59
N ALA A 15 16.68 -49.89 -31.40
CA ALA A 15 15.50 -49.08 -31.72
C ALA A 15 14.51 -48.97 -30.54
N MET A 16 14.39 -50.00 -29.69
CA MET A 16 13.58 -49.93 -28.46
C MET A 16 14.26 -49.21 -27.29
N LEU A 17 15.59 -49.00 -27.32
CA LEU A 17 16.28 -48.11 -26.36
C LEU A 17 16.27 -46.62 -26.76
N ILE A 18 15.91 -46.29 -28.00
CA ILE A 18 15.71 -44.90 -28.45
C ILE A 18 14.23 -44.46 -28.30
N ALA A 19 13.31 -45.42 -28.08
CA ALA A 19 11.88 -45.15 -27.90
C ALA A 19 11.43 -45.01 -26.44
N ALA A 20 12.36 -45.07 -25.47
CA ALA A 20 12.08 -44.83 -24.05
C ALA A 20 12.73 -43.50 -23.61
N SER A 21 11.92 -42.62 -23.01
CA SER A 21 12.25 -41.28 -22.49
C SER A 21 12.24 -40.09 -23.47
N GLY A 22 11.29 -40.09 -24.41
CA GLY A 22 10.68 -38.83 -24.85
C GLY A 22 9.74 -38.26 -23.77
N GLU A 23 10.17 -38.16 -22.50
CA GLU A 23 9.51 -37.24 -21.58
C GLU A 23 9.78 -35.84 -22.14
N CYS A 24 8.85 -35.34 -22.94
CA CYS A 24 8.87 -33.96 -23.41
C CYS A 24 9.02 -33.10 -22.16
N ALA A 25 10.22 -32.54 -21.97
CA ALA A 25 10.53 -31.74 -20.79
C ALA A 25 9.43 -30.70 -20.61
N SER A 26 8.86 -30.60 -19.41
CA SER A 26 7.77 -29.66 -19.16
C SER A 26 8.19 -28.27 -19.61
N LYS A 27 7.34 -27.58 -20.39
CA LYS A 27 7.66 -26.23 -20.89
C LYS A 27 7.64 -25.16 -19.80
N TYR A 28 7.46 -25.57 -18.54
CA TYR A 28 7.47 -24.71 -17.37
C TYR A 28 8.32 -25.30 -16.25
N ARG A 29 8.72 -24.43 -15.32
CA ARG A 29 9.41 -24.76 -14.08
C ARG A 29 8.77 -24.02 -12.91
N ILE A 30 8.41 -24.72 -11.84
CA ILE A 30 8.03 -24.09 -10.57
C ILE A 30 9.29 -23.58 -9.88
N ILE A 31 9.39 -22.27 -9.67
CA ILE A 31 10.59 -21.65 -9.06
C ILE A 31 10.45 -21.51 -7.54
N ASP A 32 9.22 -21.36 -7.05
CA ASP A 32 8.89 -21.28 -5.63
C ASP A 32 7.38 -21.48 -5.42
N ALA A 33 6.99 -21.90 -4.22
CA ALA A 33 5.60 -21.92 -3.78
C ALA A 33 5.52 -21.80 -2.27
N TYR A 34 4.62 -20.94 -1.77
CA TYR A 34 4.47 -20.73 -0.32
C TYR A 34 3.09 -20.25 0.11
N TYR A 35 2.84 -20.41 1.40
CA TYR A 35 1.68 -19.84 2.07
C TYR A 35 2.09 -18.61 2.87
N ARG A 36 1.44 -17.49 2.63
CA ARG A 36 1.59 -16.26 3.41
C ARG A 36 0.42 -16.14 4.37
N SER A 37 0.66 -16.46 5.63
CA SER A 37 -0.30 -16.17 6.69
C SER A 37 -0.49 -14.66 6.86
N ASP A 38 -1.72 -14.26 7.18
CA ASP A 38 -2.01 -12.90 7.62
C ASP A 38 -1.19 -12.58 8.88
N ALA A 39 -0.75 -11.34 9.02
CA ALA A 39 -0.17 -10.93 10.29
C ALA A 39 -1.30 -10.82 11.34
N PRO A 40 -1.09 -11.36 12.56
CA PRO A 40 -2.01 -11.14 13.67
C PRO A 40 -2.25 -9.65 13.90
N TYR A 41 -3.40 -9.32 14.49
CA TYR A 41 -3.71 -7.94 14.76
C TYR A 41 -2.82 -7.39 15.88
N PRO A 42 -2.26 -6.16 15.77
CA PRO A 42 -1.46 -5.59 16.85
C PRO A 42 -2.35 -5.27 18.05
N MET A 43 -2.16 -5.98 19.16
CA MET A 43 -3.03 -5.89 20.34
C MET A 43 -3.06 -4.48 20.96
N ASP A 44 -1.95 -3.75 20.84
CA ASP A 44 -1.77 -2.38 21.35
C ASP A 44 -2.69 -1.35 20.67
N PHE A 45 -3.30 -1.68 19.53
CA PHE A 45 -4.18 -0.78 18.78
C PHE A 45 -5.60 -1.32 18.63
N THR A 46 -5.98 -2.29 19.48
CA THR A 46 -7.29 -2.94 19.40
C THR A 46 -8.44 -1.98 19.65
N GLU A 47 -8.25 -0.96 20.48
CA GLU A 47 -9.27 0.04 20.79
C GLU A 47 -9.75 0.85 19.58
N TYR A 48 -8.87 1.13 18.63
CA TYR A 48 -9.21 1.83 17.39
C TYR A 48 -9.99 0.96 16.39
N LEU A 49 -10.01 -0.36 16.60
CA LEU A 49 -10.82 -1.27 15.81
C LEU A 49 -12.18 -1.57 16.42
N LYS A 50 -12.40 -1.22 17.69
CA LYS A 50 -13.65 -1.46 18.40
C LYS A 50 -14.73 -0.51 17.85
N ASP A 51 -15.32 -0.84 16.71
CA ASP A 51 -16.66 -0.32 16.38
C ASP A 51 -17.77 -1.10 17.09
N MET A 52 -17.45 -2.25 17.68
CA MET A 52 -18.37 -3.13 18.42
C MET A 52 -18.52 -2.74 19.91
N SER A 53 -19.58 -3.25 20.54
CA SER A 53 -19.80 -3.10 21.99
C SER A 53 -18.80 -3.92 22.83
N PRO A 54 -18.55 -3.56 24.11
CA PRO A 54 -17.66 -4.32 25.01
C PRO A 54 -18.03 -5.80 25.18
N ARG A 55 -19.30 -6.16 25.00
CA ARG A 55 -19.81 -7.54 25.11
C ARG A 55 -19.49 -8.38 23.88
N GLU A 56 -19.65 -7.81 22.68
CA GLU A 56 -19.26 -8.45 21.40
C GLU A 56 -17.73 -8.59 21.29
N TRP A 57 -17.00 -7.68 21.93
CA TRP A 57 -15.54 -7.72 22.03
C TRP A 57 -15.02 -8.92 22.81
N ALA A 58 -15.56 -9.18 24.01
CA ALA A 58 -15.12 -10.28 24.88
C ALA A 58 -15.23 -11.66 24.21
N LEU A 59 -16.17 -11.82 23.27
CA LEU A 59 -16.39 -13.06 22.52
C LEU A 59 -15.43 -13.23 21.34
N ASN A 60 -14.87 -12.15 20.81
CA ASN A 60 -14.05 -12.16 19.58
C ASN A 60 -12.53 -12.02 19.83
N LEU A 61 -12.09 -11.61 21.02
CA LEU A 61 -10.67 -11.42 21.39
C LEU A 61 -9.75 -12.61 21.03
N ARG A 62 -10.18 -13.84 21.34
CA ARG A 62 -9.38 -15.06 21.07
C ARG A 62 -9.20 -15.35 19.57
N GLN A 63 -10.01 -14.75 18.70
CA GLN A 63 -9.90 -14.92 17.26
C GLN A 63 -8.86 -13.98 16.63
N TRP A 64 -8.49 -12.88 17.30
CA TRP A 64 -7.65 -11.83 16.71
C TRP A 64 -6.15 -11.97 17.05
N GLU A 65 -5.82 -12.80 18.05
CA GLU A 65 -4.45 -13.20 18.39
C GLU A 65 -3.83 -14.16 17.36
N LYS A 66 -4.65 -14.75 16.48
CA LYS A 66 -4.23 -15.69 15.45
C LYS A 66 -4.37 -15.06 14.05
N PRO A 67 -3.54 -15.49 13.07
CA PRO A 67 -3.80 -15.19 11.68
C PRO A 67 -5.22 -15.59 11.29
N LEU A 68 -5.95 -14.67 10.67
CA LEU A 68 -7.33 -14.91 10.23
C LEU A 68 -7.35 -15.97 9.11
N ALA A 69 -6.45 -15.81 8.14
CA ALA A 69 -6.21 -16.75 7.05
C ALA A 69 -4.82 -16.49 6.41
N GLY A 70 -4.78 -16.45 5.08
CA GLY A 70 -3.59 -16.21 4.29
C GLY A 70 -3.82 -16.44 2.80
N SER A 71 -2.74 -16.36 2.03
CA SER A 71 -2.73 -16.59 0.58
C SER A 71 -1.68 -17.63 0.19
N ALA A 72 -2.01 -18.50 -0.74
CA ALA A 72 -1.03 -19.35 -1.42
C ALA A 72 -0.47 -18.61 -2.63
N HIS A 73 0.84 -18.68 -2.81
CA HIS A 73 1.59 -18.10 -3.92
C HIS A 73 2.36 -19.22 -4.62
N VAL A 74 2.28 -19.29 -5.95
CA VAL A 74 3.06 -20.22 -6.77
C VAL A 74 3.71 -19.41 -7.89
N TYR A 75 5.02 -19.53 -8.02
CA TYR A 75 5.79 -18.87 -9.06
C TYR A 75 6.19 -19.89 -10.12
N LEU A 76 5.84 -19.60 -11.37
CA LEU A 76 6.08 -20.47 -12.51
C LEU A 76 6.83 -19.70 -13.59
N GLN A 77 7.95 -20.25 -14.02
CA GLN A 77 8.72 -19.75 -15.15
C GLN A 77 8.37 -20.54 -16.41
N ASN A 78 8.17 -19.82 -17.51
CA ASN A 78 8.10 -20.41 -18.84
C ASN A 78 9.52 -20.72 -19.34
N VAL A 79 9.85 -22.00 -19.50
CA VAL A 79 11.15 -22.45 -20.05
C VAL A 79 11.02 -22.97 -21.49
N GLY A 80 9.81 -22.92 -22.06
CA GLY A 80 9.54 -23.26 -23.43
C GLY A 80 9.68 -22.07 -24.39
N ASN A 81 9.49 -22.35 -25.67
CA ASN A 81 9.63 -21.35 -26.75
C ASN A 81 8.32 -20.64 -27.12
N ASN A 82 7.19 -21.03 -26.50
CA ASN A 82 5.87 -20.46 -26.77
C ASN A 82 5.27 -19.86 -25.49
N PRO A 83 4.40 -18.84 -25.58
CA PRO A 83 3.70 -18.31 -24.42
C PRO A 83 2.90 -19.38 -23.67
N LEU A 84 2.90 -19.31 -22.33
CA LEU A 84 2.08 -20.12 -21.45
C LEU A 84 0.91 -19.31 -20.89
N ALA A 85 -0.19 -20.02 -20.62
CA ALA A 85 -1.37 -19.47 -19.95
C ALA A 85 -1.88 -20.48 -18.92
N ILE A 86 -2.14 -20.01 -17.71
CA ILE A 86 -2.81 -20.78 -16.66
C ILE A 86 -4.31 -20.50 -16.79
N GLU A 87 -5.08 -21.52 -17.13
CA GLU A 87 -6.50 -21.38 -17.47
C GLU A 87 -7.42 -21.52 -16.26
N ASP A 88 -6.96 -22.28 -15.26
CA ASP A 88 -7.68 -22.53 -14.03
C ASP A 88 -6.72 -23.00 -12.93
N VAL A 89 -7.22 -22.97 -11.70
CA VAL A 89 -6.58 -23.56 -10.53
C VAL A 89 -7.58 -24.48 -9.88
N ARG A 90 -7.18 -25.69 -9.50
CA ARG A 90 -8.04 -26.59 -8.72
C ARG A 90 -7.59 -26.63 -7.27
N PHE A 91 -8.56 -26.61 -6.37
CA PHE A 91 -8.39 -26.76 -4.94
C PHE A 91 -9.41 -27.76 -4.40
N ALA A 92 -8.96 -28.71 -3.57
CA ALA A 92 -9.81 -29.83 -3.11
C ALA A 92 -10.51 -30.58 -4.27
N GLY A 93 -9.81 -30.71 -5.41
CA GLY A 93 -10.32 -31.34 -6.64
C GLY A 93 -11.36 -30.51 -7.42
N ILE A 94 -11.64 -29.28 -6.99
CA ILE A 94 -12.68 -28.42 -7.57
C ILE A 94 -11.99 -27.25 -8.29
N SER A 95 -12.44 -26.95 -9.52
CA SER A 95 -12.06 -25.76 -10.30
C SER A 95 -12.39 -24.47 -9.54
N LEU A 96 -11.43 -23.56 -9.39
CA LEU A 96 -11.66 -22.25 -8.80
C LEU A 96 -12.48 -21.36 -9.73
N LYS A 97 -12.32 -21.49 -11.05
CA LYS A 97 -13.17 -20.82 -12.02
C LYS A 97 -14.65 -21.23 -11.92
N ARG A 98 -14.93 -22.52 -11.66
CA ARG A 98 -16.29 -23.03 -11.41
C ARG A 98 -16.80 -22.65 -10.02
N ALA A 99 -15.94 -22.77 -9.00
CA ALA A 99 -16.32 -22.55 -7.61
C ALA A 99 -16.58 -21.08 -7.31
N ILE A 100 -15.75 -20.15 -7.78
CA ILE A 100 -15.91 -18.71 -7.53
C ILE A 100 -16.73 -18.13 -8.68
N ALA A 101 -18.00 -18.55 -8.74
CA ALA A 101 -18.90 -18.19 -9.84
C ALA A 101 -19.44 -16.76 -9.66
N PHE A 102 -19.58 -16.06 -10.77
CA PHE A 102 -20.18 -14.72 -10.82
C PHE A 102 -21.71 -14.78 -10.73
N SER A 103 -22.29 -13.73 -10.15
CA SER A 103 -23.72 -13.41 -10.22
C SER A 103 -23.91 -12.15 -11.06
N ASP A 104 -25.07 -12.05 -11.70
CA ASP A 104 -25.56 -10.89 -12.47
C ASP A 104 -26.08 -9.73 -11.60
N GLN A 105 -25.91 -9.82 -10.27
CA GLN A 105 -26.31 -8.77 -9.34
C GLN A 105 -25.49 -7.48 -9.55
N ASN A 106 -26.18 -6.39 -9.85
CA ASN A 106 -25.56 -5.07 -10.00
C ASN A 106 -25.47 -4.35 -8.64
N VAL A 107 -24.61 -4.84 -7.76
CA VAL A 107 -24.37 -4.22 -6.43
C VAL A 107 -23.37 -3.07 -6.53
N LYS A 108 -22.44 -3.15 -7.50
CA LYS A 108 -21.44 -2.11 -7.77
C LYS A 108 -21.19 -2.07 -9.28
N ARG A 109 -21.13 -0.87 -9.85
CA ARG A 109 -20.94 -0.69 -11.30
C ARG A 109 -19.59 -1.24 -11.79
N GLU A 110 -18.58 -1.23 -10.92
CA GLU A 110 -17.20 -1.52 -11.28
C GLU A 110 -16.91 -3.01 -11.46
N ALA A 111 -17.68 -3.91 -10.84
CA ALA A 111 -17.47 -5.34 -10.95
C ALA A 111 -18.69 -6.15 -10.52
N ASP A 112 -18.81 -7.35 -11.08
CA ASP A 112 -19.82 -8.32 -10.67
C ASP A 112 -19.38 -9.11 -9.42
N PRO A 113 -20.31 -9.41 -8.49
CA PRO A 113 -20.00 -10.21 -7.31
C PRO A 113 -19.77 -11.67 -7.70
N ALA A 114 -18.83 -12.33 -7.03
CA ALA A 114 -18.53 -13.74 -7.18
C ALA A 114 -18.51 -14.48 -5.83
N SER A 115 -18.97 -15.73 -5.81
CA SER A 115 -19.03 -16.52 -4.59
C SER A 115 -19.21 -18.01 -4.87
N VAL A 116 -18.74 -18.84 -3.93
CA VAL A 116 -19.06 -20.28 -3.91
C VAL A 116 -20.56 -20.56 -3.82
N PHE A 117 -21.34 -19.61 -3.32
CA PHE A 117 -22.80 -19.76 -3.21
C PHE A 117 -23.54 -19.54 -4.54
N PHE A 118 -22.89 -18.90 -5.52
CA PHE A 118 -23.41 -18.73 -6.87
C PHE A 118 -23.03 -19.89 -7.81
N SER A 119 -22.12 -20.76 -7.36
CA SER A 119 -21.67 -21.89 -8.16
C SER A 119 -22.73 -23.00 -8.25
N ASP A 120 -22.63 -23.77 -9.33
CA ASP A 120 -23.38 -25.00 -9.58
C ASP A 120 -22.81 -26.22 -8.80
N LEU A 121 -21.94 -25.98 -7.81
CA LEU A 121 -21.41 -27.04 -6.96
C LEU A 121 -22.54 -27.73 -6.19
N THR A 122 -22.48 -29.05 -6.13
CA THR A 122 -23.34 -29.83 -5.24
C THR A 122 -23.10 -29.44 -3.77
N ILE A 123 -24.08 -29.71 -2.90
CA ILE A 123 -23.95 -29.45 -1.46
C ILE A 123 -22.69 -30.11 -0.87
N ALA A 124 -22.38 -31.34 -1.31
CA ALA A 124 -21.21 -32.08 -0.85
C ALA A 124 -19.90 -31.44 -1.33
N GLU A 125 -19.80 -31.04 -2.60
CA GLU A 125 -18.64 -30.32 -3.14
C GLU A 125 -18.42 -28.99 -2.42
N ARG A 126 -19.49 -28.20 -2.25
CA ARG A 126 -19.44 -26.90 -1.56
C ARG A 126 -18.98 -27.05 -0.12
N LYS A 127 -19.54 -28.01 0.63
CA LYS A 127 -19.11 -28.30 2.00
C LYS A 127 -17.63 -28.70 2.06
N ARG A 128 -17.17 -29.55 1.14
CA ARG A 128 -15.75 -29.94 1.05
C ARG A 128 -14.85 -28.73 0.76
N PHE A 129 -15.24 -27.87 -0.17
CA PHE A 129 -14.51 -26.66 -0.55
C PHE A 129 -14.36 -25.69 0.63
N ILE A 130 -15.48 -25.41 1.32
CA ILE A 130 -15.51 -24.52 2.47
C ILE A 130 -14.66 -25.08 3.61
N SER A 131 -14.85 -26.35 3.98
CA SER A 131 -14.11 -26.99 5.07
C SER A 131 -12.60 -27.10 4.80
N ALA A 132 -12.17 -27.05 3.54
CA ALA A 132 -10.75 -27.08 3.19
C ALA A 132 -10.06 -25.71 3.33
N GLY A 133 -10.79 -24.60 3.47
CA GLY A 133 -10.21 -23.26 3.63
C GLY A 133 -10.95 -22.14 2.89
N SER A 134 -11.91 -22.49 2.02
CA SER A 134 -12.77 -21.54 1.29
C SER A 134 -12.01 -20.42 0.55
N PRO A 135 -11.35 -20.73 -0.58
CA PRO A 135 -10.82 -19.71 -1.49
C PRO A 135 -11.86 -18.63 -1.84
N ILE A 136 -11.43 -17.36 -1.82
CA ILE A 136 -12.28 -16.18 -2.06
C ILE A 136 -12.06 -15.66 -3.48
N TRP A 137 -10.80 -15.52 -3.89
CA TRP A 137 -10.39 -15.10 -5.22
C TRP A 137 -9.06 -15.75 -5.58
N TRP A 138 -8.78 -15.79 -6.87
CA TRP A 138 -7.48 -16.21 -7.40
C TRP A 138 -7.06 -15.32 -8.56
N ARG A 139 -5.75 -15.25 -8.81
CA ARG A 139 -5.17 -14.39 -9.84
C ARG A 139 -3.94 -15.06 -10.45
N VAL A 140 -3.74 -14.83 -11.74
CA VAL A 140 -2.49 -15.10 -12.47
C VAL A 140 -1.92 -13.78 -12.95
N ARG A 141 -0.63 -13.52 -12.72
CA ARG A 141 0.02 -12.24 -13.07
C ARG A 141 1.46 -12.48 -13.55
N PRO A 142 1.88 -12.00 -14.73
CA PRO A 142 1.01 -11.62 -15.85
C PRO A 142 0.17 -12.81 -16.33
N ARG A 143 -0.94 -12.55 -17.02
CA ARG A 143 -1.87 -13.60 -17.48
C ARG A 143 -1.27 -14.46 -18.60
N ASN A 144 -0.55 -13.82 -19.51
CA ASN A 144 0.21 -14.46 -20.57
C ASN A 144 1.69 -14.42 -20.18
N VAL A 145 2.34 -15.57 -20.23
CA VAL A 145 3.73 -15.73 -19.77
C VAL A 145 4.59 -16.04 -20.98
N GLY A 146 5.31 -15.05 -21.50
CA GLY A 146 6.22 -15.23 -22.62
C GLY A 146 7.40 -16.16 -22.28
N PRO A 147 8.15 -16.66 -23.28
CA PRO A 147 9.37 -17.44 -23.06
C PRO A 147 10.35 -16.74 -22.11
N GLY A 148 10.83 -17.46 -21.10
CA GLY A 148 11.73 -16.95 -20.06
C GLY A 148 11.05 -16.14 -18.95
N GLU A 149 9.83 -15.65 -19.17
CA GLU A 149 9.08 -14.86 -18.19
C GLU A 149 8.57 -15.71 -17.03
N ILE A 150 8.28 -15.04 -15.92
CA ILE A 150 7.77 -15.63 -14.68
C ILE A 150 6.39 -15.06 -14.41
N CYS A 151 5.46 -15.92 -13.99
CA CYS A 151 4.19 -15.51 -13.43
C CYS A 151 4.04 -15.94 -11.97
N GLU A 152 3.13 -15.27 -11.30
CA GLU A 152 2.64 -15.60 -9.97
C GLU A 152 1.17 -16.02 -10.08
N VAL A 153 0.86 -17.17 -9.49
CA VAL A 153 -0.51 -17.57 -9.15
C VAL A 153 -0.73 -17.28 -7.68
N THR A 154 -1.73 -16.45 -7.37
CA THR A 154 -2.15 -16.17 -6.00
C THR A 154 -3.54 -16.73 -5.77
N VAL A 155 -3.74 -17.44 -4.65
CA VAL A 155 -5.07 -17.88 -4.18
C VAL A 155 -5.28 -17.35 -2.77
N ARG A 156 -6.31 -16.53 -2.56
CA ARG A 156 -6.65 -15.98 -1.25
C ARG A 156 -7.68 -16.87 -0.55
N PHE A 157 -7.43 -17.22 0.71
CA PHE A 157 -8.31 -18.06 1.52
C PHE A 157 -9.08 -17.23 2.55
N ARG A 158 -10.29 -17.68 2.89
CA ARG A 158 -11.08 -17.12 4.00
C ARG A 158 -10.62 -17.66 5.34
N THR A 159 -10.15 -18.90 5.37
CA THR A 159 -9.63 -19.56 6.58
C THR A 159 -8.39 -20.38 6.24
N ASN A 160 -7.55 -20.61 7.23
CA ASN A 160 -6.42 -21.52 7.10
C ASN A 160 -6.90 -22.95 6.79
N THR A 161 -6.16 -23.67 5.94
CA THR A 161 -6.46 -25.07 5.64
C THR A 161 -6.20 -25.95 6.87
N PRO A 162 -7.16 -26.78 7.33
CA PRO A 162 -7.01 -27.59 8.55
C PRO A 162 -5.83 -28.58 8.53
N SER A 163 -5.41 -29.03 7.34
CA SER A 163 -4.28 -29.95 7.18
C SER A 163 -2.91 -29.30 7.40
N GLY A 164 -2.84 -27.96 7.46
CA GLY A 164 -1.57 -27.21 7.45
C GLY A 164 -0.83 -27.26 6.10
N VAL A 165 -1.44 -27.82 5.06
CA VAL A 165 -0.86 -27.92 3.70
C VAL A 165 -1.93 -27.58 2.67
N VAL A 166 -1.68 -26.54 1.86
CA VAL A 166 -2.53 -26.21 0.70
C VAL A 166 -2.08 -27.05 -0.49
N LYS A 167 -3.02 -27.75 -1.13
CA LYS A 167 -2.77 -28.51 -2.36
C LYS A 167 -3.49 -27.84 -3.52
N LEU A 168 -2.72 -27.42 -4.52
CA LEU A 168 -3.22 -26.78 -5.75
C LEU A 168 -2.85 -27.63 -6.96
N THR A 169 -3.73 -27.63 -7.96
CA THR A 169 -3.40 -28.10 -9.31
C THR A 169 -3.54 -26.92 -10.26
N LEU A 170 -2.49 -26.55 -10.99
CA LEU A 170 -2.54 -25.51 -12.01
C LEU A 170 -2.86 -26.15 -13.36
N GLU A 171 -3.95 -25.73 -13.99
CA GLU A 171 -4.35 -26.17 -15.32
C GLU A 171 -3.68 -25.24 -16.35
N ILE A 172 -2.69 -25.77 -17.08
CA ILE A 172 -1.84 -24.99 -17.99
C ILE A 172 -2.20 -25.36 -19.43
N ARG A 173 -2.52 -24.37 -20.25
CA ARG A 173 -2.97 -24.59 -21.64
C ARG A 173 -1.93 -25.39 -22.42
N GLY A 174 -2.36 -26.54 -22.95
CA GLY A 174 -1.54 -27.37 -23.84
C GLY A 174 -0.39 -28.10 -23.15
N GLU A 175 -0.35 -28.10 -21.81
CA GLU A 175 0.66 -28.76 -20.99
C GLU A 175 -0.01 -29.69 -19.97
N LYS A 176 0.77 -30.56 -19.32
CA LYS A 176 0.26 -31.35 -18.19
C LYS A 176 -0.01 -30.43 -16.99
N PRO A 177 -1.05 -30.72 -16.18
CA PRO A 177 -1.32 -29.94 -14.97
C PRO A 177 -0.16 -30.03 -13.96
N ALA A 178 0.10 -28.94 -13.25
CA ALA A 178 1.11 -28.90 -12.20
C ALA A 178 0.48 -29.14 -10.82
N GLU A 179 0.85 -30.23 -10.14
CA GLU A 179 0.43 -30.50 -8.76
C GLU A 179 1.42 -29.89 -7.77
N ILE A 180 0.93 -29.01 -6.89
CA ILE A 180 1.76 -28.27 -5.93
C ILE A 180 1.23 -28.50 -4.51
N SER A 181 2.14 -28.85 -3.59
CA SER A 181 1.86 -28.96 -2.15
C SER A 181 2.62 -27.87 -1.40
N ILE A 182 1.88 -27.04 -0.68
CA ILE A 182 2.38 -25.81 -0.06
C ILE A 182 2.22 -25.91 1.47
N PRO A 183 3.29 -26.16 2.23
CA PRO A 183 3.22 -26.19 3.69
C PRO A 183 3.00 -24.78 4.26
N MET A 184 2.11 -24.68 5.25
CA MET A 184 1.82 -23.44 5.97
C MET A 184 2.89 -23.19 7.05
N LYS A 185 4.09 -22.80 6.62
CA LYS A 185 5.23 -22.54 7.50
C LYS A 185 5.66 -21.07 7.42
N PRO A 186 6.10 -20.46 8.54
CA PRO A 186 6.76 -19.16 8.51
C PRO A 186 7.98 -19.20 7.59
N ARG A 187 8.18 -18.13 6.81
CA ARG A 187 9.34 -17.96 5.92
C ARG A 187 9.70 -16.47 5.80
N PRO A 188 10.91 -16.13 5.37
CA PRO A 188 11.25 -14.74 5.06
C PRO A 188 10.35 -14.21 3.92
N ARG A 189 10.12 -12.90 3.95
CA ARG A 189 9.31 -12.17 2.95
C ARG A 189 9.93 -10.81 2.65
N PHE A 190 9.49 -10.19 1.57
CA PHE A 190 9.75 -8.78 1.33
C PHE A 190 8.72 -7.92 2.08
N GLU A 191 9.20 -6.90 2.80
CA GLU A 191 8.39 -5.94 3.53
C GLU A 191 8.11 -4.68 2.69
N SER A 192 8.99 -4.35 1.75
CA SER A 192 8.87 -3.21 0.83
C SER A 192 9.78 -3.45 -0.38
N ILE A 193 9.30 -3.12 -1.59
CA ILE A 193 10.09 -3.08 -2.82
C ILE A 193 9.71 -1.81 -3.57
N SER A 194 10.71 -1.05 -4.01
CA SER A 194 10.58 0.11 -4.88
C SER A 194 11.69 0.14 -5.93
N PHE A 195 11.55 1.06 -6.87
CA PHE A 195 12.49 1.24 -7.97
C PHE A 195 12.92 2.70 -8.01
N SER A 196 14.19 2.95 -8.34
CA SER A 196 14.65 4.31 -8.62
C SER A 196 13.89 4.91 -9.80
N ARG A 197 13.86 6.24 -9.90
CA ARG A 197 13.09 6.96 -10.94
C ARG A 197 13.49 6.58 -12.37
N ASP A 198 14.76 6.26 -12.58
CA ASP A 198 15.32 5.79 -13.85
C ASP A 198 15.16 4.28 -14.07
N LEU A 199 14.57 3.56 -13.11
CA LEU A 199 14.38 2.10 -13.09
C LEU A 199 15.68 1.29 -13.15
N ALA A 200 16.83 1.92 -12.89
CA ALA A 200 18.14 1.29 -12.88
C ALA A 200 18.52 0.67 -11.53
N SER A 201 17.74 0.93 -10.47
CA SER A 201 17.96 0.36 -9.15
C SER A 201 16.70 -0.25 -8.56
N VAL A 202 16.90 -1.33 -7.81
CA VAL A 202 15.86 -1.96 -6.97
C VAL A 202 16.22 -1.69 -5.51
N ILE A 203 15.28 -1.12 -4.76
CA ILE A 203 15.40 -0.90 -3.32
C ILE A 203 14.41 -1.86 -2.66
N ALA A 204 14.92 -2.78 -1.85
CA ALA A 204 14.11 -3.81 -1.22
C ALA A 204 14.44 -3.98 0.26
N PHE A 205 13.45 -4.38 1.04
CA PHE A 205 13.61 -4.73 2.44
C PHE A 205 13.06 -6.13 2.64
N CYS A 206 13.88 -7.07 3.09
CA CYS A 206 13.45 -8.43 3.38
C CYS A 206 13.56 -8.74 4.87
N SER A 207 12.71 -9.63 5.39
CA SER A 207 12.73 -9.99 6.82
C SER A 207 14.09 -10.58 7.23
N ALA A 208 14.66 -10.11 8.35
CA ALA A 208 15.92 -10.62 8.92
C ALA A 208 15.72 -11.98 9.63
N TYR A 209 15.28 -13.00 8.87
CA TYR A 209 14.74 -14.26 9.39
C TYR A 209 15.78 -15.15 10.06
N SER A 210 16.80 -15.58 9.30
CA SER A 210 17.92 -16.40 9.78
C SER A 210 19.27 -15.69 9.58
N GLY A 211 19.24 -14.36 9.51
CA GLY A 211 20.38 -13.51 9.15
C GLY A 211 20.10 -12.68 7.89
N ALA A 212 21.17 -12.26 7.22
CA ALA A 212 21.11 -11.62 5.90
C ALA A 212 20.86 -12.66 4.80
N PRO A 213 20.22 -12.30 3.68
CA PRO A 213 20.25 -13.14 2.49
C PRO A 213 21.67 -13.23 1.90
N GLU A 214 22.06 -14.40 1.43
CA GLU A 214 23.36 -14.66 0.79
C GLU A 214 23.30 -14.51 -0.73
N ARG A 215 22.12 -14.68 -1.33
CA ARG A 215 21.94 -14.53 -2.77
C ARG A 215 20.66 -13.78 -3.10
N ILE A 216 20.76 -12.85 -4.05
CA ILE A 216 19.64 -12.10 -4.60
C ILE A 216 19.48 -12.49 -6.07
N LEU A 217 18.29 -12.98 -6.44
CA LEU A 217 17.95 -13.27 -7.82
C LEU A 217 16.94 -12.28 -8.36
N LEU A 218 17.14 -11.84 -9.60
CA LEU A 218 16.18 -11.06 -10.38
C LEU A 218 15.82 -11.84 -11.64
N ASN A 219 14.56 -12.23 -11.77
CA ASN A 219 14.08 -13.10 -12.85
C ASN A 219 14.86 -14.43 -12.99
N GLY A 220 15.39 -14.94 -11.87
CA GLY A 220 16.20 -16.15 -11.81
C GLY A 220 17.70 -15.94 -12.09
N GLU A 221 18.13 -14.74 -12.50
CA GLU A 221 19.54 -14.37 -12.63
C GLU A 221 20.11 -13.93 -11.29
N ASP A 222 21.33 -14.35 -10.96
CA ASP A 222 22.00 -13.98 -9.72
C ASP A 222 22.62 -12.58 -9.84
N ILE A 223 22.04 -11.61 -9.12
CA ILE A 223 22.46 -10.21 -9.13
C ILE A 223 23.17 -9.82 -7.83
N THR A 224 23.58 -10.80 -7.01
CA THR A 224 24.14 -10.54 -5.67
C THR A 224 25.33 -9.59 -5.68
N SER A 225 26.20 -9.70 -6.69
CA SER A 225 27.38 -8.83 -6.84
C SER A 225 27.02 -7.37 -7.14
N ALA A 226 25.81 -7.12 -7.66
CA ALA A 226 25.26 -5.78 -7.90
C ALA A 226 24.52 -5.21 -6.68
N CYS A 227 24.40 -5.98 -5.59
CA CYS A 227 23.67 -5.60 -4.39
C CYS A 227 24.59 -5.06 -3.28
N THR A 228 24.16 -3.98 -2.64
CA THR A 228 24.56 -3.66 -1.28
C THR A 228 23.51 -4.24 -0.34
N ILE A 229 23.91 -5.23 0.46
CA ILE A 229 23.08 -5.87 1.48
C ILE A 229 23.59 -5.43 2.84
N ARG A 230 22.71 -4.90 3.70
CA ARG A 230 23.05 -4.61 5.10
C ARG A 230 22.23 -5.48 6.05
N TYR A 231 22.83 -5.76 7.19
CA TYR A 231 22.22 -6.57 8.24
C TYR A 231 22.61 -6.01 9.60
N ASP A 232 21.65 -6.03 10.50
CA ASP A 232 21.84 -5.79 11.92
C ASP A 232 20.97 -6.79 12.69
N PRO A 233 21.54 -7.57 13.64
CA PRO A 233 20.75 -8.54 14.40
C PRO A 233 19.67 -7.92 15.27
N GLU A 234 19.72 -6.61 15.56
CA GLU A 234 18.65 -5.91 16.30
C GLU A 234 17.48 -5.49 15.39
N LEU A 235 17.67 -5.52 14.06
CA LEU A 235 16.63 -5.17 13.10
C LEU A 235 15.86 -6.40 12.62
N LYS A 236 14.54 -6.22 12.41
CA LYS A 236 13.66 -7.23 11.82
C LYS A 236 13.75 -7.30 10.29
N VAL A 237 14.53 -6.42 9.65
CA VAL A 237 14.66 -6.33 8.19
C VAL A 237 16.11 -6.13 7.76
N CYS A 238 16.42 -6.58 6.54
CA CYS A 238 17.68 -6.35 5.83
C CYS A 238 17.39 -5.46 4.61
N PRO A 239 17.92 -4.22 4.54
CA PRO A 239 17.84 -3.43 3.33
C PRO A 239 18.79 -3.96 2.25
N ILE A 240 18.32 -3.91 1.01
CA ILE A 240 19.02 -4.32 -0.19
C ILE A 240 18.87 -3.20 -1.21
N VAL A 241 19.99 -2.70 -1.73
CA VAL A 241 20.01 -1.80 -2.89
C VAL A 241 20.78 -2.48 -4.01
N ALA A 242 20.10 -2.82 -5.09
CA ALA A 242 20.70 -3.40 -6.29
C ALA A 242 20.84 -2.33 -7.37
N ARG A 243 22.04 -2.15 -7.92
CA ARG A 243 22.29 -1.26 -9.08
C ARG A 243 22.46 -2.11 -10.34
N LEU A 244 21.49 -2.03 -11.22
CA LEU A 244 21.41 -2.89 -12.40
C LEU A 244 22.29 -2.35 -13.53
N SER A 245 22.78 -3.26 -14.38
CA SER A 245 23.54 -2.90 -15.59
C SER A 245 22.70 -2.19 -16.64
N SER A 246 21.38 -2.41 -16.62
CA SER A 246 20.41 -1.75 -17.49
C SER A 246 19.11 -1.46 -16.73
N PRO A 247 18.44 -0.33 -17.01
CA PRO A 247 17.10 -0.06 -16.50
C PRO A 247 16.09 -1.17 -16.79
N LEU A 248 15.21 -1.44 -15.84
CA LEU A 248 14.06 -2.32 -16.05
C LEU A 248 13.02 -1.65 -16.93
N LYS A 249 12.26 -2.46 -17.68
CA LYS A 249 11.17 -1.97 -18.51
C LYS A 249 9.97 -1.57 -17.62
N ARG A 250 9.55 -0.30 -17.69
CA ARG A 250 8.31 0.16 -17.04
C ARG A 250 7.11 -0.72 -17.45
N GLY A 251 6.29 -1.11 -16.48
CA GLY A 251 5.13 -1.97 -16.66
C GLY A 251 5.43 -3.46 -16.82
N SER A 252 6.70 -3.86 -16.90
CA SER A 252 7.06 -5.28 -16.83
C SER A 252 6.89 -5.81 -15.41
N TYR A 253 6.81 -7.14 -15.28
CA TYR A 253 6.86 -7.81 -13.99
C TYR A 253 8.27 -8.39 -13.77
N CYS A 254 8.81 -8.19 -12.58
CA CYS A 254 10.07 -8.82 -12.19
C CYS A 254 9.88 -9.68 -10.93
N CYS A 255 10.47 -10.87 -10.94
CA CYS A 255 10.51 -11.77 -9.80
C CYS A 255 11.81 -11.54 -9.03
N LEU A 256 11.70 -11.03 -7.81
CA LEU A 256 12.83 -10.86 -6.90
C LEU A 256 12.86 -12.01 -5.91
N GLN A 257 14.02 -12.62 -5.71
CA GLN A 257 14.23 -13.67 -4.70
C GLN A 257 15.40 -13.31 -3.79
N ALA A 258 15.22 -13.38 -2.47
CA ALA A 258 16.29 -13.31 -1.49
C ALA A 258 16.45 -14.69 -0.84
N ILE A 259 17.59 -15.33 -1.05
CA ILE A 259 17.90 -16.70 -0.58
C ILE A 259 18.81 -16.60 0.65
N TYR A 260 18.43 -17.28 1.72
CA TYR A 260 19.11 -17.28 3.01
C TYR A 260 20.04 -18.48 3.15
N PRO A 261 21.00 -18.46 4.09
CA PRO A 261 21.90 -19.60 4.35
C PRO A 261 21.16 -20.92 4.62
N SER A 262 19.97 -20.83 5.24
CA SER A 262 19.08 -21.98 5.50
C SER A 262 18.39 -22.55 4.25
N GLY A 263 18.59 -21.97 3.07
CA GLY A 263 17.88 -22.31 1.83
C GLY A 263 16.44 -21.78 1.75
N SER A 264 15.93 -21.16 2.82
CA SER A 264 14.67 -20.43 2.80
C SER A 264 14.76 -19.21 1.89
N LYS A 265 13.62 -18.81 1.33
CA LYS A 265 13.56 -17.72 0.34
C LYS A 265 12.52 -16.69 0.75
N ALA A 266 12.75 -15.42 0.45
CA ALA A 266 11.69 -14.46 0.18
C ALA A 266 11.56 -14.39 -1.35
N THR A 267 10.34 -14.47 -1.88
CA THR A 267 10.08 -14.37 -3.32
C THR A 267 8.87 -13.46 -3.51
N GLU A 268 8.94 -12.51 -4.45
CA GLU A 268 7.78 -11.70 -4.84
C GLU A 268 7.84 -11.40 -6.34
N LEU A 269 6.69 -11.35 -7.00
CA LEU A 269 6.54 -10.79 -8.35
C LEU A 269 5.91 -9.40 -8.25
N ILE A 270 6.62 -8.37 -8.71
CA ILE A 270 6.17 -6.98 -8.61
C ILE A 270 6.20 -6.29 -9.97
N LYS A 271 5.24 -5.40 -10.20
CA LYS A 271 5.20 -4.54 -11.38
C LYS A 271 6.27 -3.46 -11.25
N VAL A 272 7.03 -3.23 -12.32
CA VAL A 272 8.09 -2.22 -12.39
C VAL A 272 7.49 -0.86 -12.71
N TRP A 273 7.54 0.07 -11.76
CA TRP A 273 7.19 1.47 -11.96
C TRP A 273 7.87 2.34 -10.89
N SER A 274 8.07 3.62 -11.20
CA SER A 274 8.63 4.59 -10.26
C SER A 274 8.14 5.98 -10.62
N ASP A 275 7.07 6.40 -9.95
CA ASP A 275 6.54 7.75 -10.07
C ASP A 275 6.70 8.48 -8.73
N GLU A 276 6.68 9.81 -8.79
CA GLU A 276 6.62 10.63 -7.59
C GLU A 276 5.37 10.26 -6.78
N PRO A 277 5.48 9.97 -5.47
CA PRO A 277 4.33 9.62 -4.66
C PRO A 277 3.19 10.63 -4.77
N ALA A 278 1.96 10.12 -4.89
CA ALA A 278 0.78 10.97 -4.91
C ALA A 278 0.65 11.74 -3.59
N TYR A 279 0.47 13.05 -3.74
CA TYR A 279 -0.07 13.96 -2.76
C TYR A 279 -1.31 14.60 -3.40
N GLY A 280 -2.44 13.93 -3.19
CA GLY A 280 -3.64 14.10 -4.02
C GLY A 280 -4.83 14.75 -3.32
N ILE A 281 -5.82 15.11 -4.12
CA ILE A 281 -7.10 15.66 -3.65
C ILE A 281 -8.28 14.97 -4.35
N TRP A 282 -9.32 14.65 -3.59
CA TRP A 282 -10.60 14.16 -4.13
C TRP A 282 -11.60 15.31 -4.29
N GLY A 283 -12.51 15.19 -5.26
CA GLY A 283 -13.47 16.25 -5.59
C GLY A 283 -12.85 17.36 -6.44
N GLY A 284 -13.61 18.44 -6.61
CA GLY A 284 -13.22 19.58 -7.45
C GLY A 284 -14.08 20.82 -7.22
N MET A 285 -13.61 21.98 -7.68
CA MET A 285 -14.36 23.24 -7.61
C MET A 285 -15.68 23.15 -8.39
N PRO A 286 -16.84 23.46 -7.80
CA PRO A 286 -18.11 23.47 -8.52
C PRO A 286 -18.09 24.44 -9.70
N GLY A 287 -18.68 24.04 -10.81
CA GLY A 287 -18.90 24.89 -11.98
C GLY A 287 -19.64 24.15 -13.09
N SER A 288 -20.22 24.89 -14.02
CA SER A 288 -20.98 24.33 -15.15
C SER A 288 -20.06 23.87 -16.28
N ALA A 289 -20.49 22.85 -17.04
CA ALA A 289 -19.77 22.42 -18.24
C ALA A 289 -19.46 23.62 -19.17
N GLY A 290 -18.27 23.63 -19.78
CA GLY A 290 -17.77 24.74 -20.59
C GLY A 290 -17.10 25.90 -19.84
N ASP A 291 -17.23 26.00 -18.50
CA ASP A 291 -16.55 27.04 -17.71
C ASP A 291 -15.06 26.74 -17.51
N LYS A 292 -14.26 27.05 -18.54
CA LYS A 292 -12.82 26.82 -18.55
C LYS A 292 -12.07 27.65 -17.50
N GLU A 293 -12.53 28.85 -17.20
CA GLU A 293 -11.84 29.75 -16.27
C GLU A 293 -11.94 29.24 -14.83
N THR A 294 -13.10 28.72 -14.44
CA THR A 294 -13.24 28.04 -13.14
C THR A 294 -12.38 26.78 -13.08
N ALA A 295 -12.30 26.00 -14.15
CA ALA A 295 -11.46 24.81 -14.19
C ALA A 295 -9.95 25.15 -14.09
N LYS A 296 -9.47 26.19 -14.79
CA LYS A 296 -8.08 26.66 -14.68
C LYS A 296 -7.78 27.17 -13.27
N ARG A 297 -8.64 28.03 -12.72
CA ARG A 297 -8.51 28.55 -11.34
C ARG A 297 -8.41 27.43 -10.31
N TYR A 298 -9.18 26.36 -10.49
CA TYR A 298 -9.08 25.18 -9.62
C TYR A 298 -7.71 24.51 -9.70
N PHE A 299 -7.19 24.23 -10.89
CA PHE A 299 -5.89 23.59 -11.03
C PHE A 299 -4.72 24.49 -10.60
N ASP A 300 -4.85 25.81 -10.77
CA ASP A 300 -3.91 26.78 -10.22
C ASP A 300 -3.89 26.75 -8.70
N ASP A 301 -5.06 26.67 -8.06
CA ASP A 301 -5.20 26.53 -6.62
C ASP A 301 -4.57 25.22 -6.12
N LEU A 302 -4.79 24.10 -6.81
CA LEU A 302 -4.11 22.82 -6.51
C LEU A 302 -2.59 22.96 -6.60
N ALA A 303 -2.09 23.55 -7.69
CA ALA A 303 -0.66 23.72 -7.92
C ALA A 303 -0.03 24.64 -6.86
N ALA A 304 -0.74 25.70 -6.44
CA ALA A 304 -0.33 26.61 -5.37
C ALA A 304 -0.29 25.91 -4.00
N HIS A 305 -1.13 24.90 -3.78
CA HIS A 305 -1.17 24.08 -2.57
C HIS A 305 -0.37 22.77 -2.70
N ASN A 306 0.61 22.73 -3.61
CA ASN A 306 1.54 21.60 -3.76
C ASN A 306 0.87 20.23 -4.01
N ILE A 307 -0.38 20.23 -4.51
CA ILE A 307 -1.07 19.01 -4.93
C ILE A 307 -0.51 18.56 -6.28
N ASN A 308 -0.11 17.29 -6.37
CA ASN A 308 0.47 16.73 -7.60
C ASN A 308 -0.47 15.75 -8.31
N THR A 309 -1.59 15.38 -7.68
CA THR A 309 -2.49 14.35 -8.21
C THR A 309 -3.95 14.72 -8.01
N GLN A 310 -4.70 14.85 -9.10
CA GLN A 310 -6.16 14.84 -9.07
C GLN A 310 -6.64 13.40 -8.91
N MET A 311 -7.33 13.11 -7.80
CA MET A 311 -7.96 11.81 -7.60
C MET A 311 -9.28 11.72 -8.40
N GLU A 312 -9.83 10.52 -8.50
CA GLU A 312 -11.11 10.24 -9.16
C GLU A 312 -12.26 10.90 -8.39
N GLN A 313 -13.50 10.68 -8.84
CA GLN A 313 -14.68 11.29 -8.24
C GLN A 313 -14.57 12.82 -8.18
N ILE A 314 -14.32 13.47 -9.32
CA ILE A 314 -14.11 14.93 -9.38
C ILE A 314 -15.38 15.69 -8.96
N GLY A 315 -16.57 15.18 -9.28
CA GLY A 315 -17.84 15.78 -8.86
C GLY A 315 -18.10 17.21 -9.38
N SER A 316 -17.42 17.63 -10.45
CA SER A 316 -17.54 18.96 -11.05
C SER A 316 -17.58 18.91 -12.57
N ASP A 317 -18.64 19.46 -13.15
CA ASP A 317 -18.88 19.41 -14.59
C ASP A 317 -17.87 20.27 -15.38
N CYS A 318 -17.52 21.46 -14.88
CA CYS A 318 -16.54 22.32 -15.55
C CYS A 318 -15.17 21.64 -15.64
N ILE A 319 -14.73 21.00 -14.54
CA ILE A 319 -13.46 20.29 -14.50
C ILE A 319 -13.52 19.07 -15.41
N ILE A 320 -14.55 18.23 -15.29
CA ILE A 320 -14.74 17.04 -16.14
C ILE A 320 -14.73 17.40 -17.62
N ASP A 321 -15.39 18.49 -18.01
CA ASP A 321 -15.47 18.93 -19.40
C ASP A 321 -14.14 19.50 -19.90
N PHE A 322 -13.48 20.35 -19.12
CA PHE A 322 -12.18 20.91 -19.46
C PHE A 322 -11.15 19.81 -19.75
N LEU A 323 -11.16 18.73 -18.96
CA LEU A 323 -10.24 17.61 -19.08
C LEU A 323 -10.46 16.71 -20.29
N LYS A 324 -11.64 16.76 -20.93
CA LYS A 324 -11.87 16.10 -22.22
C LYS A 324 -11.11 16.79 -23.37
N THR A 325 -10.78 18.07 -23.19
CA THR A 325 -10.07 18.86 -24.21
C THR A 325 -8.56 18.64 -24.16
N GLN A 326 -7.88 18.83 -25.31
CA GLN A 326 -6.41 18.81 -25.35
C GLN A 326 -5.81 19.95 -24.51
N GLU A 327 -6.40 21.14 -24.59
CA GLU A 327 -6.04 22.31 -23.77
C GLU A 327 -6.00 21.96 -22.28
N GLY A 328 -7.05 21.33 -21.74
CA GLY A 328 -7.11 20.99 -20.33
C GLY A 328 -6.10 19.93 -19.90
N ARG A 329 -5.77 18.97 -20.78
CA ARG A 329 -4.73 17.97 -20.50
C ARG A 329 -3.34 18.59 -20.50
N ASP A 330 -3.04 19.44 -21.47
CA ASP A 330 -1.76 20.14 -21.56
C ASP A 330 -1.59 21.11 -20.39
N TYR A 331 -2.68 21.77 -19.97
CA TYR A 331 -2.70 22.68 -18.84
C TYR A 331 -2.28 21.98 -17.54
N ILE A 332 -2.96 20.90 -17.15
CA ILE A 332 -2.60 20.19 -15.91
C ILE A 332 -1.19 19.57 -15.99
N ALA A 333 -0.76 19.13 -17.18
CA ALA A 333 0.59 18.62 -17.38
C ALA A 333 1.65 19.71 -17.16
N SER A 334 1.38 20.94 -17.60
CA SER A 334 2.27 22.09 -17.37
C SER A 334 2.42 22.46 -15.89
N LEU A 335 1.41 22.14 -15.08
CA LEU A 335 1.43 22.32 -13.63
C LEU A 335 2.06 21.13 -12.88
N GLY A 336 2.44 20.06 -13.60
CA GLY A 336 2.92 18.82 -13.00
C GLY A 336 1.84 18.01 -12.28
N ILE A 337 0.55 18.28 -12.57
CA ILE A 337 -0.58 17.58 -11.97
C ILE A 337 -0.94 16.37 -12.85
N ARG A 338 -0.86 15.18 -12.26
CA ARG A 338 -1.36 13.95 -12.89
C ARG A 338 -2.76 13.62 -12.39
N ARG A 339 -3.38 12.62 -12.99
CA ARG A 339 -4.78 12.24 -12.72
C ARG A 339 -4.92 10.75 -12.55
N THR A 340 -5.75 10.34 -11.61
CA THR A 340 -6.22 8.96 -11.56
C THR A 340 -7.44 8.84 -12.49
N ILE A 341 -7.57 7.70 -13.18
CA ILE A 341 -8.74 7.42 -14.04
C ILE A 341 -9.28 6.01 -13.78
N ASN A 342 -10.57 5.77 -13.92
CA ASN A 342 -11.17 4.44 -13.67
C ASN A 342 -11.40 3.55 -14.91
N GLU A 343 -11.13 4.08 -16.11
CA GLU A 343 -11.30 3.40 -17.40
C GLU A 343 -10.14 3.75 -18.35
N TYR A 344 -9.74 2.79 -19.21
CA TYR A 344 -8.71 3.00 -20.22
C TYR A 344 -9.10 4.14 -21.18
N LEU A 345 -8.20 5.11 -21.37
CA LEU A 345 -8.40 6.31 -22.19
C LEU A 345 -9.59 7.19 -21.78
N LYS A 346 -10.07 7.12 -20.54
CA LYS A 346 -11.09 8.03 -20.03
C LYS A 346 -10.65 9.49 -20.26
N GLN A 347 -11.52 10.27 -20.90
CA GLN A 347 -11.26 11.67 -21.28
C GLN A 347 -9.98 11.84 -22.14
N ASN A 348 -9.64 10.83 -22.95
CA ASN A 348 -8.40 10.77 -23.76
C ASN A 348 -7.12 10.88 -22.92
N THR A 349 -7.15 10.44 -21.67
CA THR A 349 -5.96 10.40 -20.80
C THR A 349 -5.09 9.22 -21.19
N THR A 350 -3.89 9.49 -21.73
CA THR A 350 -2.94 8.47 -22.19
C THR A 350 -1.83 8.14 -21.19
N ASN A 351 -1.65 8.97 -20.16
CA ASN A 351 -0.64 8.78 -19.11
C ASN A 351 -1.22 9.06 -17.71
N PRO A 352 -2.24 8.32 -17.27
CA PRO A 352 -2.78 8.47 -15.93
C PRO A 352 -1.73 8.14 -14.87
N TYR A 353 -1.87 8.71 -13.67
CA TYR A 353 -1.06 8.32 -12.51
C TYR A 353 -1.34 6.87 -12.09
N LEU A 354 -2.62 6.49 -12.05
CA LEU A 354 -3.07 5.12 -11.79
C LEU A 354 -4.45 4.86 -12.38
N TYR A 355 -4.77 3.58 -12.54
CA TYR A 355 -6.13 3.12 -12.79
C TYR A 355 -6.88 2.84 -11.49
N PHE A 356 -7.93 3.59 -11.21
CA PHE A 356 -8.76 3.41 -10.02
C PHE A 356 -9.79 2.29 -10.23
N LEU A 357 -9.61 1.18 -9.51
CA LEU A 357 -10.44 -0.01 -9.66
C LEU A 357 -11.85 0.22 -9.10
N ALA A 358 -11.94 0.63 -7.84
CA ALA A 358 -13.21 0.92 -7.18
C ALA A 358 -12.95 1.70 -5.89
N ASP A 359 -13.99 2.42 -5.49
CA ASP A 359 -14.09 3.04 -4.18
C ASP A 359 -14.88 2.11 -3.25
N GLU A 360 -14.34 1.72 -2.11
CA GLU A 360 -15.00 0.92 -1.07
C GLU A 360 -15.74 -0.34 -1.59
N PRO A 361 -15.13 -1.22 -2.40
CA PRO A 361 -15.83 -2.41 -2.89
C PRO A 361 -16.28 -3.35 -1.76
N GLU A 362 -15.60 -3.35 -0.62
CA GLU A 362 -15.92 -4.18 0.53
C GLU A 362 -17.17 -3.71 1.30
N SER A 363 -17.62 -2.46 1.12
CA SER A 363 -18.92 -2.05 1.63
C SER A 363 -20.06 -2.66 0.79
N ALA A 364 -19.82 -2.87 -0.51
CA ALA A 364 -20.78 -3.51 -1.41
C ALA A 364 -20.98 -4.99 -1.10
N ASP A 365 -19.98 -5.68 -0.55
CA ASP A 365 -20.11 -7.08 -0.08
C ASP A 365 -21.33 -7.28 0.83
N PHE A 366 -21.66 -6.30 1.67
CA PHE A 366 -22.81 -6.37 2.58
C PHE A 366 -24.15 -6.52 1.84
N TYR A 367 -24.28 -5.91 0.67
CA TYR A 367 -25.53 -5.86 -0.10
C TYR A 367 -25.70 -7.04 -1.05
N VAL A 368 -24.71 -7.91 -1.19
CA VAL A 368 -24.81 -9.10 -2.03
C VAL A 368 -25.84 -10.07 -1.45
N GLU A 369 -26.79 -10.50 -2.28
CA GLU A 369 -27.86 -11.43 -1.94
C GLU A 369 -27.48 -12.88 -2.29
N GLY A 370 -28.18 -13.86 -1.69
CA GLY A 370 -27.94 -15.29 -1.95
C GLY A 370 -26.67 -15.86 -1.29
N VAL A 371 -25.93 -15.06 -0.52
CA VAL A 371 -24.72 -15.45 0.20
C VAL A 371 -24.96 -15.34 1.72
N PRO A 372 -24.66 -16.38 2.53
CA PRO A 372 -24.82 -16.27 3.98
C PRO A 372 -23.91 -15.17 4.57
N PRO A 373 -24.33 -14.48 5.64
CA PRO A 373 -23.65 -13.29 6.17
C PRO A 373 -22.14 -13.46 6.40
N GLU A 374 -21.71 -14.60 6.93
CA GLU A 374 -20.31 -14.92 7.23
C GLU A 374 -19.44 -15.14 5.98
N TYR A 375 -20.06 -15.30 4.80
CA TYR A 375 -19.37 -15.47 3.51
C TYR A 375 -19.48 -14.26 2.58
N LYS A 376 -20.19 -13.20 2.99
CA LYS A 376 -20.37 -11.99 2.17
C LYS A 376 -19.07 -11.23 1.90
N MET A 377 -18.22 -11.07 2.92
CA MET A 377 -16.95 -10.37 2.78
C MET A 377 -16.09 -11.04 1.70
N GLY A 378 -15.65 -10.25 0.72
CA GLY A 378 -14.87 -10.68 -0.43
C GLY A 378 -15.68 -11.04 -1.69
N CYS A 379 -17.00 -10.90 -1.71
CA CYS A 379 -17.80 -11.15 -2.91
C CYS A 379 -17.39 -10.27 -4.11
N MET A 380 -16.95 -9.02 -3.90
CA MET A 380 -16.52 -8.17 -5.02
C MET A 380 -15.11 -8.49 -5.54
N THR A 381 -14.34 -9.34 -4.84
CA THR A 381 -12.89 -9.45 -5.07
C THR A 381 -12.50 -10.06 -6.41
N GLN A 382 -13.16 -11.14 -6.85
CA GLN A 382 -12.82 -11.78 -8.13
C GLN A 382 -13.11 -10.84 -9.31
N GLY A 383 -14.22 -10.09 -9.27
CA GLY A 383 -14.50 -9.08 -10.27
C GLY A 383 -13.49 -7.92 -10.27
N MET A 384 -12.97 -7.53 -9.10
CA MET A 384 -11.86 -6.56 -9.03
C MET A 384 -10.54 -7.10 -9.58
N VAL A 385 -10.27 -8.41 -9.40
CA VAL A 385 -9.13 -9.08 -10.04
C VAL A 385 -9.26 -9.03 -11.56
N ASP A 386 -10.44 -9.36 -12.10
CA ASP A 386 -10.69 -9.37 -13.54
C ASP A 386 -10.59 -7.96 -14.14
N LYS A 387 -11.11 -6.94 -13.44
CA LYS A 387 -10.95 -5.53 -13.83
C LYS A 387 -9.48 -5.11 -13.85
N ALA A 388 -8.72 -5.43 -12.80
CA ALA A 388 -7.30 -5.10 -12.73
C ALA A 388 -6.50 -5.75 -13.86
N GLN A 389 -6.76 -7.03 -14.16
CA GLN A 389 -6.13 -7.74 -15.28
C GLN A 389 -6.50 -7.14 -16.63
N THR A 390 -7.77 -6.79 -16.83
CA THR A 390 -8.23 -6.16 -18.09
C THR A 390 -7.55 -4.82 -18.36
N LEU A 391 -7.32 -4.03 -17.31
CA LEU A 391 -6.59 -2.76 -17.41
C LEU A 391 -5.09 -3.00 -17.69
N ASP A 392 -4.49 -3.98 -17.03
CA ASP A 392 -3.08 -4.38 -17.23
C ASP A 392 -2.83 -4.87 -18.67
N GLU A 393 -3.77 -5.59 -19.26
CA GLU A 393 -3.71 -6.04 -20.67
C GLU A 393 -3.76 -4.87 -21.67
N LYS A 394 -4.43 -3.76 -21.30
CA LYS A 394 -4.55 -2.56 -22.15
C LYS A 394 -3.39 -1.57 -21.96
N ASP A 395 -2.90 -1.45 -20.74
CA ASP A 395 -1.77 -0.61 -20.36
C ASP A 395 -1.11 -1.14 -19.08
N SER A 396 -0.05 -1.93 -19.27
CA SER A 396 0.72 -2.51 -18.17
C SER A 396 1.63 -1.50 -17.47
N ALA A 397 1.92 -0.34 -18.08
CA ALA A 397 2.83 0.67 -17.55
C ALA A 397 2.22 1.52 -16.43
N THR A 398 0.89 1.52 -16.33
CA THR A 398 0.14 2.22 -15.29
C THR A 398 -0.21 1.28 -14.13
N PRO A 399 0.06 1.66 -12.87
CA PRO A 399 -0.36 0.87 -11.71
C PRO A 399 -1.89 0.93 -11.49
N SER A 400 -2.44 -0.12 -10.91
CA SER A 400 -3.83 -0.14 -10.42
C SER A 400 -3.92 0.30 -8.97
N GLY A 401 -4.97 1.04 -8.59
CA GLY A 401 -5.24 1.49 -7.23
C GLY A 401 -6.68 1.20 -6.79
N MET A 402 -6.91 0.95 -5.51
CA MET A 402 -8.25 0.64 -4.98
C MET A 402 -8.41 1.16 -3.56
N ASN A 403 -9.52 1.85 -3.27
CA ASN A 403 -9.80 2.39 -1.95
C ASN A 403 -10.70 1.46 -1.14
N ILE A 404 -10.39 1.30 0.15
CA ILE A 404 -11.21 0.59 1.14
C ILE A 404 -11.45 1.48 2.37
N ASN A 405 -12.62 1.37 2.98
CA ASN A 405 -13.08 2.09 4.18
C ASN A 405 -13.16 1.26 5.45
N TYR A 406 -12.49 0.10 5.46
CA TYR A 406 -12.42 -0.77 6.63
C TYR A 406 -13.79 -1.37 7.02
N THR A 407 -14.76 -1.40 6.12
CA THR A 407 -15.97 -2.22 6.31
C THR A 407 -15.53 -3.69 6.39
N PHE A 408 -15.94 -4.43 7.43
CA PHE A 408 -15.43 -5.77 7.80
C PHE A 408 -13.96 -5.87 8.28
N ARG A 409 -13.39 -4.80 8.82
CA ARG A 409 -12.04 -4.88 9.43
C ARG A 409 -11.98 -5.91 10.57
N PRO A 410 -10.81 -6.53 10.78
CA PRO A 410 -9.58 -6.41 9.99
C PRO A 410 -9.61 -7.19 8.65
N HIS A 411 -10.58 -8.08 8.43
CA HIS A 411 -10.59 -9.05 7.34
C HIS A 411 -10.55 -8.42 5.94
N SER A 412 -11.33 -7.36 5.69
CA SER A 412 -11.37 -6.71 4.38
C SER A 412 -9.99 -6.26 3.90
N THR A 413 -9.18 -5.73 4.80
CA THR A 413 -7.80 -5.30 4.50
C THR A 413 -6.97 -6.41 3.87
N TYR A 414 -6.97 -7.61 4.45
CA TYR A 414 -6.21 -8.75 3.92
C TYR A 414 -6.86 -9.39 2.69
N THR A 415 -8.19 -9.35 2.60
CA THR A 415 -8.92 -9.88 1.46
C THR A 415 -8.68 -9.05 0.20
N TYR A 416 -8.64 -7.72 0.31
CA TYR A 416 -8.48 -6.82 -0.83
C TYR A 416 -7.03 -6.37 -1.08
N GLY A 417 -6.16 -6.40 -0.05
CA GLY A 417 -4.88 -5.71 -0.05
C GLY A 417 -3.84 -6.17 -1.08
N LEU A 418 -3.95 -7.40 -1.60
CA LEU A 418 -3.04 -7.92 -2.63
C LEU A 418 -3.55 -7.71 -4.06
N ILE A 419 -4.79 -7.26 -4.26
CA ILE A 419 -5.41 -7.09 -5.58
C ILE A 419 -4.77 -5.92 -6.37
N PRO A 420 -4.70 -4.69 -5.83
CA PRO A 420 -4.18 -3.55 -6.57
C PRO A 420 -2.65 -3.49 -6.49
N ASP A 421 -2.04 -2.67 -7.35
CA ASP A 421 -0.62 -2.31 -7.24
C ASP A 421 -0.38 -1.27 -6.13
N ILE A 422 -1.40 -0.46 -5.82
CA ILE A 422 -1.43 0.52 -4.72
C ILE A 422 -2.74 0.32 -3.93
N LEU A 423 -2.65 -0.15 -2.69
CA LEU A 423 -3.82 -0.16 -1.80
C LEU A 423 -4.05 1.26 -1.27
N MET A 424 -5.29 1.74 -1.31
CA MET A 424 -5.72 2.99 -0.68
C MET A 424 -6.65 2.68 0.49
N CYS A 425 -6.56 3.45 1.57
CA CYS A 425 -7.49 3.33 2.69
C CYS A 425 -7.88 4.69 3.26
N ASP A 426 -9.13 4.83 3.70
CA ASP A 426 -9.68 6.09 4.20
C ASP A 426 -10.14 6.03 5.68
N PRO A 427 -9.19 6.11 6.65
CA PRO A 427 -9.45 5.85 8.07
C PRO A 427 -10.30 6.90 8.79
N TYR A 428 -10.58 8.03 8.14
CA TYR A 428 -11.35 9.20 8.60
C TYR A 428 -11.45 9.40 10.12
N TYR A 429 -10.38 9.96 10.70
CA TYR A 429 -10.30 10.29 12.13
C TYR A 429 -11.43 11.23 12.59
N GLN A 430 -11.67 12.35 11.91
CA GLN A 430 -12.69 13.32 12.34
C GLN A 430 -14.10 12.74 12.30
N ALA A 431 -14.41 11.84 11.36
CA ALA A 431 -15.68 11.13 11.35
C ALA A 431 -15.83 10.27 12.62
N ARG A 432 -14.75 9.61 13.07
CA ARG A 432 -14.75 8.82 14.32
C ARG A 432 -14.88 9.68 15.55
N LEU A 433 -14.17 10.80 15.63
CA LEU A 433 -14.31 11.77 16.72
C LEU A 433 -15.74 12.34 16.77
N SER A 434 -16.29 12.70 15.61
CA SER A 434 -17.68 13.18 15.50
C SER A 434 -18.69 12.12 15.97
N HIS A 435 -18.54 10.87 15.53
CA HIS A 435 -19.37 9.75 15.98
C HIS A 435 -19.22 9.47 17.47
N ALA A 436 -18.03 9.66 18.05
CA ALA A 436 -17.84 9.53 19.49
C ALA A 436 -18.71 10.55 20.24
N TYR A 437 -18.75 11.81 19.82
CA TYR A 437 -19.62 12.81 20.46
C TYR A 437 -21.13 12.55 20.26
N ASP A 438 -21.52 12.09 19.08
CA ASP A 438 -22.94 11.95 18.70
C ASP A 438 -23.58 10.64 19.17
N ARG A 439 -22.87 9.51 19.01
CA ARG A 439 -23.45 8.17 19.16
C ARG A 439 -22.79 7.31 20.22
N SER A 440 -21.53 7.59 20.56
CA SER A 440 -20.78 6.76 21.50
C SER A 440 -19.87 7.60 22.42
N PRO A 441 -20.42 8.43 23.33
CA PRO A 441 -19.64 9.38 24.13
C PRO A 441 -18.51 8.74 24.94
N TRP A 442 -18.66 7.49 25.35
CA TRP A 442 -17.61 6.73 26.04
C TRP A 442 -16.34 6.49 25.19
N ARG A 443 -16.39 6.74 23.87
CA ARG A 443 -15.24 6.66 22.95
C ARG A 443 -14.53 7.99 22.75
N VAL A 444 -15.03 9.10 23.30
CA VAL A 444 -14.37 10.41 23.18
C VAL A 444 -12.91 10.34 23.66
N PRO A 445 -12.56 9.71 24.80
CA PRO A 445 -11.17 9.59 25.23
C PRO A 445 -10.27 8.85 24.24
N ILE A 446 -10.82 7.88 23.48
CA ILE A 446 -10.06 7.10 22.49
C ILE A 446 -9.70 7.97 21.29
N TYR A 447 -10.63 8.82 20.86
CA TYR A 447 -10.46 9.70 19.68
C TYR A 447 -10.09 11.13 20.06
N ALA A 448 -9.76 11.38 21.33
CA ALA A 448 -9.22 12.66 21.78
C ALA A 448 -7.85 12.97 21.16
N ASN A 449 -7.18 11.98 20.57
CA ASN A 449 -6.00 12.14 19.74
C ASN A 449 -6.16 11.39 18.41
N ALA A 450 -5.34 11.76 17.41
CA ALA A 450 -5.36 11.19 16.07
C ALA A 450 -4.50 9.93 15.91
N LYS A 451 -3.99 9.33 17.00
CA LYS A 451 -3.09 8.16 16.96
C LYS A 451 -3.71 6.95 16.29
N CYS A 452 -5.05 6.88 16.20
CA CYS A 452 -5.75 5.87 15.42
C CYS A 452 -5.30 5.83 13.94
N ILE A 453 -4.81 6.93 13.37
CA ILE A 453 -4.30 6.94 12.00
C ILE A 453 -3.07 6.05 11.86
N TYR A 454 -2.16 6.03 12.85
CA TYR A 454 -1.00 5.14 12.80
C TYR A 454 -1.44 3.67 12.79
N ALA A 455 -2.36 3.31 13.70
CA ALA A 455 -2.91 1.97 13.79
C ALA A 455 -3.60 1.53 12.50
N LEU A 456 -4.48 2.39 11.98
CA LEU A 456 -5.23 2.13 10.77
C LEU A 456 -4.35 2.20 9.53
N THR A 457 -3.16 2.79 9.56
CA THR A 457 -2.19 2.70 8.45
C THR A 457 -1.35 1.43 8.51
N TYR A 458 -0.92 1.04 9.71
CA TYR A 458 0.00 -0.08 9.90
C TYR A 458 -0.60 -1.43 9.46
N LEU A 459 -1.89 -1.68 9.72
CA LEU A 459 -2.54 -2.93 9.33
C LEU A 459 -2.65 -3.09 7.79
N PRO A 460 -3.19 -2.13 7.03
CA PRO A 460 -3.18 -2.17 5.57
C PRO A 460 -1.80 -2.30 4.97
N ARG A 461 -0.79 -1.66 5.55
CA ARG A 461 0.59 -1.85 5.11
C ARG A 461 0.94 -3.32 5.13
N LEU A 462 0.69 -4.02 6.25
CA LEU A 462 0.97 -5.46 6.38
C LEU A 462 0.25 -6.32 5.34
N ALA A 463 -0.99 -5.93 5.00
CA ALA A 463 -1.83 -6.64 4.04
C ALA A 463 -1.37 -6.46 2.59
N CYS A 464 -0.85 -5.29 2.21
CA CYS A 464 -0.43 -5.01 0.84
C CYS A 464 1.06 -5.22 0.57
N MET A 465 1.91 -5.44 1.59
CA MET A 465 3.36 -5.60 1.39
C MET A 465 3.69 -6.62 0.30
N PRO A 466 4.76 -6.43 -0.48
CA PRO A 466 5.70 -5.31 -0.41
C PRO A 466 5.27 -4.07 -1.21
N ARG A 467 4.01 -4.00 -1.64
CA ARG A 467 3.46 -2.90 -2.45
C ARG A 467 3.23 -1.64 -1.59
N PRO A 468 3.26 -0.43 -2.19
CA PRO A 468 3.02 0.80 -1.46
C PRO A 468 1.57 0.92 -0.96
N LEU A 469 1.41 1.62 0.16
CA LEU A 469 0.13 2.02 0.73
C LEU A 469 -0.12 3.51 0.52
N HIS A 470 -1.37 3.86 0.21
CA HIS A 470 -1.88 5.22 0.09
C HIS A 470 -2.92 5.48 1.19
N MET A 471 -2.80 6.58 1.92
CA MET A 471 -3.80 6.98 2.92
C MET A 471 -4.64 8.16 2.45
N VAL A 472 -5.96 8.03 2.53
CA VAL A 472 -6.92 9.09 2.21
C VAL A 472 -7.41 9.73 3.51
N LEU A 473 -7.03 10.97 3.76
CA LEU A 473 -7.29 11.68 5.00
C LEU A 473 -8.52 12.59 4.87
N TYR A 474 -9.31 12.68 5.93
CA TYR A 474 -10.56 13.45 5.94
C TYR A 474 -10.29 14.96 5.99
N ALA A 475 -10.92 15.76 5.14
CA ALA A 475 -10.69 17.18 4.95
C ALA A 475 -12.01 17.95 4.78
N VAL A 476 -13.06 17.53 5.49
CA VAL A 476 -14.40 18.12 5.38
C VAL A 476 -14.97 18.48 6.76
N SER A 477 -15.91 19.42 6.76
CA SER A 477 -16.87 19.60 7.84
C SER A 477 -18.14 18.80 7.52
N GLY A 478 -18.66 18.06 8.51
CA GLY A 478 -19.95 17.39 8.37
C GLY A 478 -21.10 18.38 8.48
N GLN A 479 -22.04 18.36 7.53
CA GLN A 479 -23.32 19.06 7.60
C GLN A 479 -24.43 18.02 7.79
N SER A 480 -25.27 18.17 8.84
CA SER A 480 -26.26 17.16 9.27
C SER A 480 -27.00 16.49 8.10
N GLY A 481 -26.85 15.17 7.94
CA GLY A 481 -27.55 14.35 6.95
C GLY A 481 -26.64 13.51 6.06
N LYS A 482 -27.23 12.63 5.23
CA LYS A 482 -26.49 11.60 4.46
C LYS A 482 -25.55 10.75 5.33
N GLY A 483 -25.98 10.43 6.55
CA GLY A 483 -25.16 9.68 7.51
C GLY A 483 -24.10 10.53 8.24
N LEU A 484 -23.87 11.79 7.86
CA LEU A 484 -22.93 12.69 8.53
C LEU A 484 -23.58 13.44 9.69
N VAL A 485 -22.81 13.54 10.77
CA VAL A 485 -23.10 14.36 11.95
C VAL A 485 -22.54 15.75 11.71
N LYS A 486 -23.25 16.80 12.17
CA LYS A 486 -22.72 18.16 12.12
C LYS A 486 -21.44 18.25 12.93
N PHE A 487 -20.33 18.61 12.29
CA PHE A 487 -19.03 18.69 12.95
C PHE A 487 -18.13 19.71 12.26
N ARG A 488 -17.18 20.28 13.01
CA ARG A 488 -16.21 21.24 12.49
C ARG A 488 -15.30 20.62 11.44
N PHE A 489 -14.60 21.46 10.69
CA PHE A 489 -13.44 21.03 9.89
C PHE A 489 -12.35 20.45 10.81
N PRO A 490 -11.49 19.55 10.28
CA PRO A 490 -10.19 19.30 10.86
C PRO A 490 -9.45 20.61 11.13
N THR A 491 -8.80 20.73 12.27
CA THR A 491 -7.87 21.83 12.52
C THR A 491 -6.57 21.62 11.72
N PRO A 492 -5.79 22.67 11.43
CA PRO A 492 -4.44 22.52 10.91
C PRO A 492 -3.58 21.55 11.74
N GLU A 493 -3.66 21.68 13.06
CA GLU A 493 -2.92 20.88 14.03
C GLU A 493 -3.24 19.39 13.91
N GLU A 494 -4.53 19.04 13.83
CA GLU A 494 -4.99 17.67 13.59
C GLU A 494 -4.45 17.13 12.28
N LYS A 495 -4.56 17.91 11.21
CA LYS A 495 -4.19 17.43 9.88
C LYS A 495 -2.70 17.12 9.80
N ARG A 496 -1.87 17.95 10.45
CA ARG A 496 -0.42 17.74 10.57
C ARG A 496 -0.10 16.44 11.29
N VAL A 497 -0.68 16.19 12.47
CA VAL A 497 -0.40 14.95 13.21
C VAL A 497 -0.90 13.71 12.47
N GLU A 498 -2.03 13.78 11.75
CA GLU A 498 -2.53 12.68 10.93
C GLU A 498 -1.54 12.29 9.81
N VAL A 499 -0.98 13.27 9.09
CA VAL A 499 0.02 13.01 8.04
C VAL A 499 1.24 12.30 8.63
N TYR A 500 1.75 12.77 9.77
CA TYR A 500 2.92 12.15 10.41
C TYR A 500 2.62 10.74 10.91
N TYR A 501 1.43 10.49 11.48
CA TYR A 501 1.02 9.14 11.84
C TYR A 501 0.86 8.20 10.65
N ALA A 502 0.36 8.70 9.51
CA ALA A 502 0.27 7.92 8.29
C ALA A 502 1.67 7.55 7.77
N LEU A 503 2.60 8.51 7.69
CA LEU A 503 3.99 8.25 7.28
C LEU A 503 4.65 7.23 8.21
N ALA A 504 4.50 7.39 9.53
CA ALA A 504 5.03 6.46 10.52
C ALA A 504 4.44 5.05 10.42
N GLY A 505 3.17 4.94 10.02
CA GLY A 505 2.51 3.67 9.73
C GLY A 505 3.00 2.99 8.45
N GLY A 506 3.83 3.68 7.64
CA GLY A 506 4.38 3.19 6.39
C GLY A 506 3.58 3.58 5.15
N ALA A 507 2.71 4.60 5.24
CA ALA A 507 2.11 5.18 4.05
C ALA A 507 3.20 5.78 3.16
N LYS A 508 3.12 5.48 1.86
CA LYS A 508 4.01 6.07 0.86
C LYS A 508 3.33 7.18 0.06
N GLN A 509 2.00 7.22 0.05
CA GLN A 509 1.20 8.19 -0.70
C GLN A 509 0.07 8.72 0.18
N LEU A 510 -0.38 9.94 -0.10
CA LEU A 510 -1.42 10.62 0.67
C LEU A 510 -2.42 11.27 -0.30
N SER A 511 -3.69 11.32 0.11
CA SER A 511 -4.63 12.27 -0.49
C SER A 511 -5.65 12.74 0.53
N PHE A 512 -6.40 13.78 0.17
CA PHE A 512 -7.40 14.39 1.05
C PHE A 512 -8.78 14.26 0.45
N TRP A 513 -9.70 13.68 1.21
CA TRP A 513 -11.13 13.70 0.89
C TRP A 513 -11.76 14.74 1.82
N TRP A 514 -12.07 15.95 1.36
CA TRP A 514 -12.54 16.27 0.01
C TRP A 514 -12.48 17.79 -0.26
N TYR A 515 -12.37 18.18 -1.53
CA TYR A 515 -12.31 19.59 -1.94
C TYR A 515 -13.68 20.25 -2.07
N THR A 516 -14.66 19.60 -2.72
CA THR A 516 -15.90 20.28 -3.13
C THR A 516 -16.71 20.79 -1.93
N PRO A 517 -17.05 22.09 -1.88
CA PRO A 517 -17.92 22.64 -0.86
C PRO A 517 -19.33 22.03 -0.90
N ALA A 518 -19.98 21.93 0.26
CA ALA A 518 -21.40 21.63 0.30
C ALA A 518 -22.18 22.84 -0.22
N PRO A 519 -23.23 22.66 -1.04
CA PRO A 519 -24.07 23.79 -1.42
C PRO A 519 -24.69 24.45 -0.17
N PRO A 520 -24.85 25.79 -0.16
CA PRO A 520 -25.42 26.49 0.99
C PRO A 520 -26.76 25.90 1.43
N GLY A 521 -26.91 25.64 2.74
CA GLY A 521 -28.13 25.07 3.31
C GLY A 521 -28.39 23.58 2.99
N LYS A 522 -27.48 22.89 2.27
CA LYS A 522 -27.64 21.47 1.96
C LYS A 522 -26.85 20.57 2.91
N LYS A 523 -27.41 19.38 3.13
CA LYS A 523 -26.83 18.29 3.93
C LYS A 523 -25.68 17.63 3.16
N GLY A 524 -24.60 17.22 3.85
CA GLY A 524 -23.48 16.51 3.23
C GLY A 524 -22.10 16.91 3.76
N ALA A 525 -21.05 16.55 3.02
CA ALA A 525 -19.68 16.91 3.32
C ALA A 525 -19.37 18.29 2.73
N ASN A 526 -18.94 19.23 3.59
CA ASN A 526 -18.46 20.54 3.17
C ASN A 526 -16.93 20.49 3.05
N GLY A 527 -16.41 20.45 1.82
CA GLY A 527 -14.99 20.27 1.55
C GLY A 527 -14.11 21.49 1.84
N CYS A 528 -12.80 21.25 1.87
CA CYS A 528 -11.78 22.25 2.16
C CYS A 528 -11.67 23.39 1.12
N GLY A 529 -12.28 23.24 -0.06
CA GLY A 529 -12.45 24.33 -1.02
C GLY A 529 -13.53 25.36 -0.64
N SER A 530 -14.15 25.22 0.54
CA SER A 530 -15.14 26.19 1.05
C SER A 530 -14.49 27.53 1.39
N ASN A 531 -15.29 28.60 1.31
CA ASN A 531 -14.85 29.95 1.69
C ASN A 531 -14.84 30.21 3.20
N GLU A 532 -15.28 29.24 4.01
CA GLU A 532 -15.25 29.36 5.46
C GLU A 532 -13.83 29.51 6.00
N PRO A 533 -13.59 30.36 7.03
CA PRO A 533 -12.25 30.58 7.58
C PRO A 533 -11.55 29.29 8.01
N ALA A 534 -12.27 28.35 8.62
CA ALA A 534 -11.71 27.06 9.04
C ALA A 534 -11.31 26.18 7.84
N ALA A 535 -12.07 26.21 6.74
CA ALA A 535 -11.74 25.49 5.52
C ALA A 535 -10.47 26.05 4.87
N LYS A 536 -10.35 27.40 4.80
CA LYS A 536 -9.15 28.07 4.30
C LYS A 536 -7.91 27.78 5.13
N ALA A 537 -8.04 27.76 6.47
CA ALA A 537 -6.95 27.40 7.36
C ALA A 537 -6.49 25.95 7.13
N LEU A 538 -7.43 25.02 7.02
CA LEU A 538 -7.14 23.63 6.69
C LEU A 538 -6.49 23.48 5.31
N TRP A 539 -6.99 24.19 4.30
CA TRP A 539 -6.45 24.12 2.94
C TRP A 539 -5.02 24.66 2.86
N LYS A 540 -4.75 25.79 3.52
CA LYS A 540 -3.40 26.31 3.71
C LYS A 540 -2.47 25.27 4.32
N GLU A 541 -2.91 24.61 5.40
CA GLU A 541 -2.10 23.59 6.08
C GLU A 541 -1.80 22.39 5.18
N ILE A 542 -2.79 21.91 4.41
CA ILE A 542 -2.57 20.88 3.39
C ILE A 542 -1.50 21.34 2.38
N GLY A 543 -1.53 22.61 1.97
CA GLY A 543 -0.49 23.18 1.11
C GLY A 543 0.92 23.15 1.71
N LEU A 544 1.05 23.50 3.00
CA LEU A 544 2.32 23.47 3.72
C LEU A 544 2.84 22.03 3.92
N LEU A 545 1.96 21.10 4.29
CA LEU A 545 2.28 19.67 4.37
C LEU A 545 2.69 19.09 3.01
N GLY A 546 2.13 19.59 1.91
CA GLY A 546 2.54 19.21 0.56
C GLY A 546 3.98 19.60 0.23
N ALA A 547 4.47 20.72 0.76
CA ALA A 547 5.88 21.12 0.61
C ALA A 547 6.81 20.21 1.41
N GLU A 548 6.45 19.88 2.65
CA GLU A 548 7.19 18.92 3.50
C GLU A 548 7.27 17.56 2.81
N PHE A 549 6.10 16.96 2.52
CA PHE A 549 5.98 15.66 1.89
C PHE A 549 6.68 15.62 0.53
N GLY A 550 6.48 16.64 -0.31
CA GLY A 550 7.09 16.74 -1.63
C GLY A 550 8.61 16.82 -1.57
N THR A 551 9.18 17.47 -0.54
CA THR A 551 10.64 17.55 -0.34
C THR A 551 11.22 16.18 -0.07
N ILE A 552 10.64 15.43 0.87
CA ILE A 552 11.10 14.09 1.30
C ILE A 552 10.52 12.92 0.50
N SER A 553 9.71 13.19 -0.54
CA SER A 553 9.04 12.13 -1.31
C SER A 553 9.99 11.07 -1.91
N PRO A 554 11.23 11.39 -2.36
CA PRO A 554 12.17 10.37 -2.82
C PRO A 554 12.53 9.39 -1.70
N LEU A 555 12.72 9.90 -0.48
CA LEU A 555 13.05 9.06 0.68
C LEU A 555 11.87 8.18 1.09
N ILE A 556 10.65 8.72 1.08
CA ILE A 556 9.43 7.98 1.42
C ILE A 556 9.16 6.86 0.43
N ALA A 557 9.30 7.12 -0.88
CA ALA A 557 9.12 6.12 -1.92
C ALA A 557 10.00 4.87 -1.68
N ASP A 558 11.24 5.09 -1.22
CA ASP A 558 12.26 4.05 -1.02
C ASP A 558 12.34 3.55 0.42
N SER A 559 11.39 3.94 1.27
CA SER A 559 11.44 3.62 2.69
C SER A 559 10.71 2.31 3.07
N CYS A 560 11.06 1.82 4.26
CA CYS A 560 10.35 0.79 5.00
C CYS A 560 10.34 1.14 6.49
N PRO A 561 9.22 0.97 7.21
CA PRO A 561 9.23 1.05 8.66
C PRO A 561 10.23 0.08 9.27
N VAL A 562 11.02 0.58 10.22
CA VAL A 562 11.94 -0.20 11.06
C VAL A 562 11.73 0.16 12.51
N GLU A 563 12.04 -0.76 13.40
CA GLU A 563 11.95 -0.54 14.84
C GLU A 563 13.37 -0.35 15.39
N LEU A 564 13.67 0.85 15.86
CA LEU A 564 14.91 1.17 16.55
C LEU A 564 14.65 1.50 18.01
N LYS A 565 15.57 1.07 18.88
CA LYS A 565 15.57 1.48 20.29
C LYS A 565 15.84 2.98 20.36
N THR A 566 14.79 3.74 20.64
CA THR A 566 14.83 5.20 20.79
C THR A 566 14.25 5.58 22.14
N VAL A 567 14.97 6.40 22.89
CA VAL A 567 14.54 6.97 24.17
C VAL A 567 14.44 8.48 23.99
N ALA A 568 13.37 9.07 24.52
CA ALA A 568 13.16 10.52 24.52
C ALA A 568 13.09 11.03 25.96
N ASN A 569 13.95 11.98 26.28
CA ASN A 569 13.86 12.76 27.51
C ASN A 569 13.31 14.14 27.15
N VAL A 570 12.34 14.62 27.91
CA VAL A 570 11.73 15.93 27.69
C VAL A 570 11.95 16.83 28.89
N SER A 571 12.07 18.11 28.60
CA SER A 571 11.95 19.17 29.58
C SER A 571 10.81 20.07 29.14
N SER A 572 9.78 20.15 29.98
CA SER A 572 8.71 21.14 29.90
C SER A 572 8.62 21.82 31.27
N GLY A 573 8.20 23.09 31.31
CA GLY A 573 8.17 23.89 32.55
C GLY A 573 7.50 23.22 33.77
N ASP A 574 6.60 22.26 33.54
CA ASP A 574 5.89 21.52 34.60
C ASP A 574 6.53 20.16 34.96
N TYR A 575 7.46 19.64 34.16
CA TYR A 575 8.10 18.32 34.35
C TYR A 575 9.59 18.35 33.94
N PRO A 576 10.51 18.72 34.84
CA PRO A 576 11.94 18.60 34.57
C PRO A 576 12.36 17.12 34.55
N ASP A 577 13.00 16.70 33.46
CA ASP A 577 13.77 15.45 33.32
C ASP A 577 13.02 14.13 33.64
N SER A 578 11.89 13.89 32.97
CA SER A 578 11.20 12.57 33.00
C SER A 578 11.23 11.86 31.65
N GLU A 579 11.16 10.52 31.64
CA GLU A 579 10.89 9.75 30.41
C GLU A 579 9.61 10.27 29.80
N ALA A 580 9.65 10.71 28.55
CA ALA A 580 8.60 11.54 27.96
C ALA A 580 7.31 10.75 27.65
N PRO A 581 6.27 10.79 28.50
CA PRO A 581 5.04 10.04 28.20
C PRO A 581 4.28 10.64 27.01
N TYR A 582 4.66 11.86 26.60
CA TYR A 582 4.00 12.64 25.56
C TYR A 582 4.87 12.86 24.31
N PHE A 583 5.99 12.17 24.15
CA PHE A 583 6.79 12.26 22.92
C PHE A 583 6.88 10.91 22.23
N TRP A 584 6.23 10.82 21.07
CA TRP A 584 6.13 9.58 20.32
C TRP A 584 7.02 9.63 19.09
N THR A 585 7.75 8.54 18.84
CA THR A 585 8.66 8.43 17.69
C THR A 585 8.52 7.11 16.95
N ARG A 586 8.68 7.17 15.62
CA ARG A 586 8.83 5.99 14.75
C ARG A 586 9.91 6.24 13.71
N THR A 587 10.42 5.16 13.15
CA THR A 587 11.55 5.22 12.23
C THR A 587 11.24 4.55 10.90
N LEU A 588 11.65 5.21 9.82
CA LEU A 588 11.66 4.65 8.47
C LEU A 588 13.10 4.56 8.00
N LEU A 589 13.51 3.42 7.44
CA LEU A 589 14.80 3.27 6.78
C LEU A 589 14.59 3.42 5.28
N SER A 590 15.35 4.30 4.63
CA SER A 590 15.34 4.55 3.20
C SER A 590 16.68 4.09 2.60
N GLY A 591 16.61 3.11 1.69
CA GLY A 591 17.80 2.46 1.15
C GLY A 591 18.72 1.86 2.22
N THR A 592 20.02 2.04 2.03
CA THR A 592 21.08 1.55 2.92
C THR A 592 21.94 2.69 3.47
N ASP A 593 21.39 3.89 3.65
CA ASP A 593 22.18 5.04 4.11
C ASP A 593 21.38 6.11 4.86
N THR A 594 20.05 6.04 4.88
CA THR A 594 19.23 7.15 5.40
C THR A 594 18.10 6.65 6.29
N LEU A 595 17.97 7.26 7.47
CA LEU A 595 16.90 7.03 8.43
C LEU A 595 16.05 8.30 8.54
N LEU A 596 14.73 8.14 8.57
CA LEU A 596 13.78 9.19 8.93
C LEU A 596 13.25 8.90 10.33
N LEU A 597 13.36 9.86 11.24
CA LEU A 597 12.64 9.85 12.51
C LEU A 597 11.41 10.73 12.40
N ILE A 598 10.26 10.13 12.62
CA ILE A 598 8.97 10.78 12.63
C ILE A 598 8.58 10.97 14.08
N CYS A 599 8.49 12.21 14.51
CA CYS A 599 8.24 12.58 15.89
C CYS A 599 6.91 13.32 16.03
N VAL A 600 6.15 12.99 17.08
CA VAL A 600 4.87 13.60 17.42
C VAL A 600 4.86 13.94 18.91
N ASN A 601 4.58 15.21 19.22
CA ASN A 601 4.17 15.64 20.55
C ASN A 601 2.73 15.14 20.78
N GLU A 602 2.56 14.15 21.65
CA GLU A 602 1.26 13.60 22.06
C GLU A 602 0.59 14.40 23.18
N ASN A 603 1.16 15.53 23.63
CA ASN A 603 0.55 16.44 24.60
C ASN A 603 -0.48 17.35 23.92
N TYR A 604 -1.48 16.74 23.30
CA TYR A 604 -2.60 17.43 22.67
C TYR A 604 -3.91 16.69 22.88
N VAL A 605 -5.00 17.44 22.82
CA VAL A 605 -6.37 16.94 22.86
C VAL A 605 -7.17 17.63 21.78
N CYS A 606 -7.98 16.83 21.09
CA CYS A 606 -8.92 17.25 20.07
C CYS A 606 -10.35 17.02 20.56
N ASP A 607 -11.20 18.03 20.37
CA ASP A 607 -12.61 17.96 20.75
C ASP A 607 -13.51 18.63 19.69
N ARG A 608 -14.80 18.76 19.97
CA ARG A 608 -15.74 19.43 19.05
C ARG A 608 -15.46 20.91 18.78
N LEU A 609 -14.63 21.57 19.59
CA LEU A 609 -14.29 22.99 19.50
C LEU A 609 -12.99 23.21 18.72
N GLY A 610 -12.02 22.31 18.85
CA GLY A 610 -10.74 22.43 18.16
C GLY A 610 -9.69 21.48 18.70
N THR A 611 -8.44 21.95 18.65
CA THR A 611 -7.27 21.24 19.16
C THR A 611 -6.55 22.16 20.13
N VAL A 612 -6.21 21.62 21.30
CA VAL A 612 -5.34 22.29 22.27
C VAL A 612 -4.12 21.40 22.46
N TYR A 613 -2.95 22.00 22.46
CA TYR A 613 -1.70 21.31 22.70
C TYR A 613 -0.77 22.16 23.56
N THR A 614 0.10 21.49 24.29
CA THR A 614 1.17 22.14 25.04
C THR A 614 2.50 21.80 24.37
N PRO A 615 3.23 22.79 23.84
CA PRO A 615 4.53 22.55 23.23
C PRO A 615 5.52 21.94 24.23
N ILE A 616 6.48 21.19 23.73
CA ILE A 616 7.58 20.66 24.54
C ILE A 616 8.81 21.53 24.29
N ASP A 617 9.33 22.20 25.32
CA ASP A 617 10.39 23.21 25.16
C ASP A 617 11.71 22.63 24.64
N ARG A 618 12.05 21.40 25.07
CA ARG A 618 13.22 20.68 24.57
C ARG A 618 13.03 19.18 24.66
N VAL A 619 13.50 18.48 23.63
CA VAL A 619 13.52 17.03 23.54
C VAL A 619 14.95 16.56 23.26
N ASP A 620 15.48 15.70 24.12
CA ASP A 620 16.74 15.01 23.88
C ASP A 620 16.45 13.56 23.48
N LEU A 621 16.65 13.25 22.20
CA LEU A 621 16.48 11.90 21.66
C LEU A 621 17.79 11.14 21.67
N ARG A 622 17.71 9.88 22.07
CA ARG A 622 18.80 8.92 21.97
C ARG A 622 18.35 7.70 21.18
N THR A 623 18.89 7.53 19.98
CA THR A 623 18.55 6.43 19.07
C THR A 623 19.75 5.51 18.86
N GLN A 624 19.53 4.21 19.05
CA GLN A 624 20.52 3.19 18.68
C GLN A 624 20.55 3.03 17.16
N MET A 625 21.69 3.36 16.56
CA MET A 625 21.85 3.28 15.11
C MET A 625 22.17 1.85 14.67
N PRO A 626 21.67 1.42 13.50
CA PRO A 626 22.17 0.20 12.87
C PRO A 626 23.70 0.25 12.75
N ARG A 627 24.40 -0.84 13.08
CA ARG A 627 25.87 -0.90 13.19
C ARG A 627 26.62 -0.42 11.94
N TRP A 628 26.00 -0.57 10.78
CA TRP A 628 26.58 -0.16 9.50
C TRP A 628 26.32 1.31 9.18
N LEU A 629 25.28 1.93 9.75
CA LEU A 629 24.85 3.28 9.43
C LEU A 629 25.65 4.27 10.27
N LYS A 630 26.57 4.98 9.62
CA LYS A 630 27.41 6.02 10.24
C LYS A 630 26.96 7.38 9.70
N PRO A 631 26.12 8.13 10.44
CA PRO A 631 25.63 9.42 9.98
C PRO A 631 26.76 10.41 9.78
N VAL A 632 26.74 11.10 8.65
CA VAL A 632 27.59 12.25 8.37
C VAL A 632 26.82 13.56 8.56
N ASP A 633 25.49 13.49 8.56
CA ASP A 633 24.61 14.63 8.71
C ASP A 633 23.27 14.25 9.35
N VAL A 634 22.69 15.21 10.08
CA VAL A 634 21.35 15.13 10.69
C VAL A 634 20.69 16.50 10.56
N PHE A 635 19.47 16.52 10.03
CA PHE A 635 18.71 17.75 9.79
C PHE A 635 17.20 17.53 9.90
N GLU A 636 16.47 18.62 10.07
CA GLU A 636 15.01 18.62 10.06
C GLU A 636 14.50 19.08 8.68
N VAL A 637 13.40 18.48 8.21
CA VAL A 637 12.65 19.00 7.07
C VAL A 637 11.34 19.61 7.55
N THR A 638 11.10 20.86 7.18
CA THR A 638 9.85 21.59 7.46
C THR A 638 9.26 22.17 6.18
N TYR A 639 8.07 22.78 6.27
CA TYR A 639 7.49 23.49 5.14
C TYR A 639 8.32 24.71 4.70
N GLU A 640 9.27 25.17 5.53
CA GLU A 640 10.20 26.27 5.24
C GLU A 640 11.52 25.79 4.61
N GLY A 641 11.68 24.49 4.41
CA GLY A 641 12.89 23.87 3.87
C GLY A 641 13.64 23.06 4.93
N ILE A 642 14.96 22.96 4.78
CA ILE A 642 15.80 22.20 5.70
C ILE A 642 16.31 23.10 6.82
N LYS A 643 16.22 22.60 8.06
CA LYS A 643 16.74 23.25 9.26
C LYS A 643 17.85 22.43 9.89
N ASP A 644 18.79 23.13 10.53
CA ASP A 644 19.82 22.50 11.34
C ASP A 644 19.21 21.90 12.60
N VAL A 645 19.76 20.76 13.01
CA VAL A 645 19.44 20.10 14.26
C VAL A 645 20.74 19.88 15.01
N ALA A 646 20.77 20.20 16.29
CA ALA A 646 21.94 19.90 17.11
C ALA A 646 22.01 18.40 17.36
N TRP A 647 23.14 17.77 17.03
CA TRP A 647 23.31 16.33 17.20
C TRP A 647 24.76 15.96 17.53
N LYS A 648 24.94 14.77 18.08
CA LYS A 648 26.27 14.17 18.28
C LYS A 648 26.19 12.65 18.23
N MET A 649 27.21 12.02 17.67
CA MET A 649 27.38 10.58 17.73
C MET A 649 28.34 10.21 18.86
N LYS A 650 27.89 9.36 19.78
CA LYS A 650 28.74 8.69 20.78
C LYS A 650 28.53 7.18 20.69
N ASN A 651 27.99 6.56 21.74
CA ASN A 651 27.55 5.16 21.74
C ASN A 651 26.16 4.99 21.08
N ALA A 652 25.43 6.09 20.93
CA ALA A 652 24.15 6.20 20.25
C ALA A 652 24.09 7.58 19.57
N LEU A 653 23.15 7.76 18.66
CA LEU A 653 22.87 9.08 18.10
C LEU A 653 22.08 9.88 19.14
N GLU A 654 22.64 11.02 19.55
CA GLU A 654 21.96 11.99 20.41
C GLU A 654 21.52 13.18 19.55
N ILE A 655 20.22 13.47 19.56
CA ILE A 655 19.58 14.56 18.80
C ILE A 655 18.93 15.50 19.80
N HIS A 656 19.24 16.79 19.70
CA HIS A 656 18.72 17.83 20.56
C HIS A 656 17.73 18.66 19.76
N LEU A 657 16.45 18.48 20.05
CA LEU A 657 15.36 19.25 19.46
C LEU A 657 14.98 20.37 20.42
N ASP A 658 14.82 21.55 19.86
CA ASP A 658 14.25 22.70 20.54
C ASP A 658 12.72 22.55 20.71
N LYS A 659 12.04 23.69 20.85
CA LYS A 659 10.61 23.77 21.12
C LYS A 659 9.77 23.03 20.09
N THR A 660 9.32 21.82 20.42
CA THR A 660 8.48 21.01 19.55
C THR A 660 7.00 21.33 19.77
N GLU A 661 6.38 21.96 18.77
CA GLU A 661 4.95 22.29 18.78
C GLU A 661 4.10 21.00 18.69
N LEU A 662 4.13 20.33 17.54
CA LEU A 662 3.33 19.12 17.28
C LEU A 662 4.13 18.00 16.63
N THR A 663 4.91 18.31 15.60
CA THR A 663 5.61 17.30 14.81
C THR A 663 7.02 17.75 14.46
N ARG A 664 7.93 16.79 14.30
CA ARG A 664 9.29 16.98 13.78
C ARG A 664 9.61 15.83 12.82
N LEU A 665 10.19 16.15 11.66
CA LEU A 665 10.67 15.15 10.70
C LEU A 665 12.18 15.28 10.59
N ILE A 666 12.90 14.35 11.23
CA ILE A 666 14.36 14.37 11.27
C ILE A 666 14.91 13.36 10.28
N VAL A 667 15.88 13.78 9.47
CA VAL A 667 16.64 12.92 8.55
C VAL A 667 18.03 12.72 9.12
N VAL A 668 18.46 11.47 9.18
CA VAL A 668 19.79 11.05 9.59
C VAL A 668 20.39 10.28 8.44
N THR A 669 21.53 10.72 7.89
CA THR A 669 22.05 10.14 6.65
C THR A 669 23.55 9.97 6.66
N ALA A 670 24.02 8.93 5.98
CA ALA A 670 25.41 8.71 5.61
C ALA A 670 25.75 9.30 4.22
N ASP A 671 24.76 9.81 3.46
CA ASP A 671 24.97 10.52 2.19
C ASP A 671 25.20 12.01 2.43
N SER A 672 26.44 12.46 2.25
CA SER A 672 26.83 13.86 2.41
C SER A 672 26.19 14.82 1.41
N GLY A 673 25.66 14.31 0.28
CA GLY A 673 24.99 15.12 -0.74
C GLY A 673 23.49 15.28 -0.49
N LEU A 674 22.88 14.45 0.36
CA LEU A 674 21.43 14.36 0.48
C LEU A 674 20.79 15.68 0.95
N ARG A 675 21.37 16.34 1.96
CA ARG A 675 20.87 17.63 2.46
C ARG A 675 20.76 18.66 1.33
N GLN A 676 21.84 18.85 0.58
CA GLN A 676 21.89 19.84 -0.51
C GLN A 676 20.87 19.50 -1.60
N ASN A 677 20.73 18.21 -1.95
CA ASN A 677 19.78 17.74 -2.97
C ASN A 677 18.33 18.02 -2.56
N LEU A 678 17.98 17.74 -1.30
CA LEU A 678 16.64 18.00 -0.76
C LEU A 678 16.35 19.50 -0.66
N GLN A 679 17.32 20.32 -0.24
CA GLN A 679 17.15 21.78 -0.19
C GLN A 679 16.99 22.38 -1.59
N ALA A 680 17.78 21.91 -2.56
CA ALA A 680 17.66 22.35 -3.95
C ALA A 680 16.28 22.01 -4.52
N ARG A 681 15.79 20.79 -4.25
CA ARG A 681 14.43 20.37 -4.61
C ARG A 681 13.37 21.26 -3.98
N TYR A 682 13.50 21.58 -2.69
CA TYR A 682 12.59 22.49 -1.99
C TYR A 682 12.55 23.88 -2.63
N ASN A 683 13.73 24.48 -2.82
CA ASN A 683 13.88 25.80 -3.42
C ASN A 683 13.26 25.85 -4.82
N GLN A 684 13.48 24.81 -5.63
CA GLN A 684 12.99 24.76 -7.01
C GLN A 684 11.47 24.57 -7.10
N ARG A 685 10.85 23.83 -6.18
CA ARG A 685 9.47 23.35 -6.36
C ARG A 685 8.45 23.95 -5.40
N TYR A 686 8.87 24.36 -4.21
CA TYR A 686 7.95 24.59 -3.09
C TYR A 686 8.13 25.95 -2.40
N ALA A 687 9.36 26.48 -2.31
CA ALA A 687 9.66 27.71 -1.55
C ALA A 687 8.75 28.90 -1.93
N GLU A 688 8.61 29.20 -3.22
CA GLU A 688 7.76 30.33 -3.68
C GLU A 688 6.29 30.14 -3.29
N LYS A 689 5.78 28.91 -3.40
CA LYS A 689 4.38 28.59 -3.07
C LYS A 689 4.14 28.69 -1.57
N VAL A 690 5.09 28.21 -0.76
CA VAL A 690 5.05 28.34 0.70
C VAL A 690 5.02 29.82 1.11
N ALA A 691 5.88 30.67 0.54
CA ALA A 691 5.88 32.10 0.83
C ALA A 691 4.51 32.75 0.56
N LYS A 692 3.86 32.39 -0.56
CA LYS A 692 2.50 32.83 -0.90
C LYS A 692 1.46 32.34 0.10
N LEU A 693 1.51 31.07 0.51
CA LEU A 693 0.59 30.49 1.51
C LEU A 693 0.73 31.16 2.89
N LEU A 694 1.94 31.57 3.25
CA LEU A 694 2.22 32.28 4.50
C LEU A 694 1.86 33.77 4.45
N GLY A 695 1.56 34.33 3.27
CA GLY A 695 1.30 35.75 3.08
C GLY A 695 2.56 36.61 3.19
N SER A 696 3.73 36.02 2.96
CA SER A 696 5.05 36.66 3.00
C SER A 696 5.54 36.92 1.58
N SER A 697 4.89 37.86 0.87
CA SER A 697 5.31 38.33 -0.46
C SER A 697 5.50 39.83 -0.48
#